data_AF-A0A838IIS4-F1
#
_entry.id   AF-A0A838IIS4-F1
#
_cell.length_a   1.000
_cell.length_b   1.000
_cell.length_c   1.000
_cell.angle_alpha   90.00
_cell.angle_beta   90.00
_cell.angle_gamma   90.00
#
_symmetry.space_group_name_H-M   'P 1'
#
loop_
_entity.id
_entity.type
_entity.pdbx_description
1 polymer ?
#
loop_
_entity_poly.entity_id
_entity_poly.type
_entity_poly.pdbx_seq_one_letter_code
_entity_poly.pdbx_strand_id
1 'polypeptide(L)'
;MTAVDDYIKQWSSASASSPVQSFSVDRENAVAMMRRFALADPSFYILELVQSAVANATVFIDIELQRFASEVDLRMRWTGRLFSRLALLNLFDYLFESEDNLDDADIILLARGINALLHYSPKRVVLFSADEEGGEGTQIEIDPELGTVTFVPVAKEFERFRGVCVRARGLSGMAVVGMSVDRPEFELLGQRVGLAKLEIDFNDARVRSQIDLRYAKEVVTTVSEDDVQARIWADPYNVSGLDLLTWGVKIERLANREMPFQRVGGVVNFNKFTKTADHYGVVRDAHLAHCLARLRPYVGLIGQDQASTPHYDICLPGGESLSPARLTELMRSAQRVLILGSEYAQRAAIMDLSARIAVELDALRLLVGPGELATVRALAGERIDVIAPNWDEPDDLAFFDAERFRPPARPWLIEEMKLEPIELSRFVRLLAARHLVDHEAADAITESMGAFGAVAISIYTPSQGGHAVSTMDHTTVSLVSCDRLIWRGSTTSVHAGHQLVVTLPAISPSVVLAQAVNLSDSQILAPLLAELAVSLAGEKLESATSLALRRVVRMDVEPGSVGSRLVLRALARNLVLSLGNDEQPDEQPAPAILVNFLSTAQAMLDVALFRTCAGKAVAARDLEALFAANKGLIYVAQDGLAGDMGGIDPSRVLALDAEQQRLLIEMIGADCIVELSATTPTNAGLGELDEAMIEHYVAVLQAPVSAEGAPDPAPRHHARRMLQSHLIALASGEQPIESSALAGMLLFDAPQSGQLSFATLMAAVDQGRPVVMLDGRGCDSVTLFDDNFILAVQNKQGPLQLAMNPFLAIALAPLVRVEPAFGFALAGANNWLTDEPHAYLVQMTLDAGGVRGTLGITTRPLRRVGIALLNRESGQVSQLVEHSKVSIIVGFLEVASTLDPARMREMASAVHRAEETLLGELLRELTDIEDEQARQHAAACLLDFAASHLRLFRDERGDTHFAIDNATAARILELPLFPLQSGLPVSALRMLRALCMGGDRRSESDWLHLSEEAPAHLKSWIELHLDVARIYQPPPAPTAPKLGQLNYAQDPDMVWRHDPLTQTLIVHLNAWIRHLWPSHNEQNYLSRSTPPTFVALPPNYGQPANSVARLPLADVDSRAAGLCIVGSPMRVGLNFEHPFIQSVKPSERLDEPTAWLMLAAFAAVSSQTLSFGAPEELIFQENLARSLTSPR
;
A
#
# COMPACT_ATOMS: atom_id res chain seq x y z
N MET A 1 10.87 0.14 18.47
CA MET A 1 9.73 1.04 18.19
C MET A 1 8.50 0.17 18.02
N THR A 2 7.40 0.55 18.66
CA THR A 2 6.11 -0.11 18.52
C THR A 2 5.34 0.55 17.36
N ALA A 3 4.38 -0.16 16.74
CA ALA A 3 3.52 0.41 15.69
C ALA A 3 2.73 1.66 16.14
N VAL A 4 2.59 1.86 17.46
CA VAL A 4 1.94 3.01 18.08
C VAL A 4 2.84 4.25 18.05
N ASP A 5 4.16 4.09 18.25
CA ASP A 5 5.13 5.19 18.17
C ASP A 5 5.15 5.79 16.74
N ASP A 6 5.05 4.93 15.73
CA ASP A 6 4.97 5.35 14.32
C ASP A 6 3.68 6.10 14.00
N TYR A 7 2.54 5.66 14.58
CA TYR A 7 1.25 6.31 14.39
C TYR A 7 1.18 7.71 15.05
N ILE A 8 1.69 7.85 16.28
CA ILE A 8 1.71 9.14 17.01
C ILE A 8 2.67 10.14 16.36
N LYS A 9 3.84 9.69 15.91
CA LYS A 9 4.78 10.55 15.16
C LYS A 9 4.21 11.02 13.83
N GLN A 10 3.50 10.15 13.10
CA GLN A 10 2.81 10.52 11.85
C GLN A 10 1.71 11.55 12.06
N TRP A 11 1.04 11.52 13.22
CA TRP A 11 0.01 12.49 13.60
C TRP A 11 0.57 13.87 14.00
N SER A 12 1.64 13.89 14.81
CA SER A 12 2.26 15.13 15.30
C SER A 12 2.95 15.93 14.19
N SER A 13 3.57 15.27 13.20
CA SER A 13 4.20 15.92 12.04
C SER A 13 3.22 16.66 11.13
N ALA A 14 1.94 16.25 11.09
CA ALA A 14 0.91 16.88 10.26
C ALA A 14 0.47 18.26 10.79
N SER A 15 0.75 18.61 12.07
CA SER A 15 0.28 19.85 12.70
C SER A 15 1.21 21.06 12.54
N ALA A 16 2.49 20.83 12.21
CA ALA A 16 3.52 21.85 12.41
C ALA A 16 3.75 22.85 11.24
N SER A 17 3.11 22.69 10.06
CA SER A 17 3.47 23.54 8.90
C SER A 17 2.38 23.88 7.87
N SER A 18 1.09 23.66 8.15
CA SER A 18 0.00 24.13 7.27
C SER A 18 -1.00 25.02 8.01
N PRO A 19 -1.59 26.04 7.34
CA PRO A 19 -2.71 26.79 7.92
C PRO A 19 -3.85 25.81 8.17
N VAL A 20 -4.18 25.61 9.45
CA VAL A 20 -5.29 24.83 10.03
C VAL A 20 -6.27 24.28 8.97
N GLN A 21 -5.89 23.20 8.30
CA GLN A 21 -6.83 22.30 7.64
C GLN A 21 -7.06 21.17 8.62
N SER A 22 -8.18 21.26 9.34
CA SER A 22 -8.66 20.22 10.24
C SER A 22 -8.93 18.95 9.44
N PHE A 23 -8.11 17.92 9.63
CA PHE A 23 -8.53 16.56 9.32
C PHE A 23 -9.68 16.20 10.27
N SER A 24 -10.85 15.87 9.73
CA SER A 24 -12.06 15.54 10.50
C SER A 24 -12.01 14.11 11.02
N VAL A 25 -10.95 13.73 11.72
CA VAL A 25 -11.11 12.69 12.73
C VAL A 25 -11.88 13.36 13.86
N ASP A 26 -13.07 12.84 14.14
CA ASP A 26 -13.96 13.36 15.17
C ASP A 26 -13.15 13.58 16.46
N ARG A 27 -12.98 14.83 16.89
CA ARG A 27 -12.11 15.21 18.01
C ARG A 27 -12.43 14.39 19.26
N GLU A 28 -13.72 14.09 19.43
CA GLU A 28 -14.24 13.23 20.49
C GLU A 28 -13.73 11.79 20.37
N ASN A 29 -13.63 11.23 19.15
CA ASN A 29 -13.04 9.91 18.91
C ASN A 29 -11.54 9.88 19.14
N ALA A 30 -10.79 10.92 18.76
CA ALA A 30 -9.35 11.01 19.02
C ALA A 30 -9.06 11.08 20.54
N VAL A 31 -9.81 11.91 21.27
CA VAL A 31 -9.75 11.98 22.73
C VAL A 31 -10.17 10.64 23.37
N ALA A 32 -11.23 10.00 22.87
CA ALA A 32 -11.66 8.69 23.35
C ALA A 32 -10.65 7.57 23.08
N MET A 33 -9.95 7.60 21.94
CA MET A 33 -8.86 6.66 21.64
C MET A 33 -7.66 6.90 22.56
N MET A 34 -7.23 8.14 22.76
CA MET A 34 -6.15 8.46 23.69
C MET A 34 -6.48 8.12 25.15
N ARG A 35 -7.77 8.17 25.54
CA ARG A 35 -8.24 7.65 26.84
C ARG A 35 -8.14 6.12 26.94
N ARG A 36 -8.19 5.39 25.83
CA ARG A 36 -7.97 3.93 25.82
C ARG A 36 -6.49 3.57 25.88
N PHE A 37 -5.62 4.43 25.36
CA PHE A 37 -4.17 4.26 25.37
C PHE A 37 -3.52 5.07 26.51
N ALA A 38 -3.61 4.56 27.74
CA ALA A 38 -2.82 5.09 28.85
C ALA A 38 -1.41 4.48 28.92
N LEU A 39 -0.63 5.00 29.88
CA LEU A 39 0.65 4.46 30.34
C LEU A 39 0.58 2.92 30.44
N ALA A 40 1.67 2.22 30.10
CA ALA A 40 1.70 0.75 30.18
C ALA A 40 1.31 0.22 31.57
N ASP A 41 1.66 0.97 32.61
CA ASP A 41 1.22 0.75 33.97
C ASP A 41 0.41 1.98 34.43
N PRO A 42 -0.92 1.85 34.59
CA PRO A 42 -1.76 2.93 35.09
C PRO A 42 -1.29 3.50 36.44
N SER A 43 -0.58 2.73 37.27
CA SER A 43 -0.07 3.20 38.57
C SER A 43 0.96 4.33 38.43
N PHE A 44 1.53 4.51 37.24
CA PHE A 44 2.46 5.59 36.95
C PHE A 44 1.78 6.97 36.85
N TYR A 45 0.44 7.04 36.99
CA TYR A 45 -0.26 8.32 37.13
C TYR A 45 0.41 9.23 38.18
N ILE A 46 0.83 8.66 39.30
CA ILE A 46 1.44 9.42 40.40
C ILE A 46 2.82 9.96 40.03
N LEU A 47 3.55 9.24 39.18
CA LEU A 47 4.85 9.67 38.67
C LEU A 47 4.70 10.82 37.67
N GLU A 48 3.70 10.79 36.80
CA GLU A 48 3.41 11.89 35.88
C GLU A 48 2.90 13.14 36.63
N LEU A 49 2.08 12.97 37.69
CA LEU A 49 1.69 14.08 38.56
C LEU A 49 2.88 14.68 39.31
N VAL A 50 3.84 13.87 39.78
CA VAL A 50 5.07 14.38 40.40
C VAL A 50 5.91 15.15 39.40
N GLN A 51 6.07 14.65 38.18
CA GLN A 51 6.79 15.36 37.12
C GLN A 51 6.12 16.68 36.77
N SER A 52 4.78 16.70 36.67
CA SER A 52 4.00 17.94 36.50
C SER A 52 4.30 18.93 37.62
N ALA A 53 4.28 18.49 38.87
CA ALA A 53 4.57 19.34 40.01
C ALA A 53 6.02 19.89 39.98
N VAL A 54 7.00 19.09 39.57
CA VAL A 54 8.40 19.51 39.41
C VAL A 54 8.56 20.50 38.26
N ALA A 55 7.95 20.24 37.10
CA ALA A 55 7.92 21.17 35.96
C ALA A 55 7.26 22.51 36.34
N ASN A 56 6.26 22.44 37.22
CA ASN A 56 5.58 23.57 37.85
C ASN A 56 6.42 24.28 38.93
N ALA A 57 7.71 23.93 39.05
CA ALA A 57 8.71 24.48 39.96
C ALA A 57 8.41 24.28 41.45
N THR A 58 7.75 23.17 41.82
CA THR A 58 7.56 22.85 43.24
C THR A 58 8.85 22.39 43.91
N VAL A 59 8.93 22.63 45.21
CA VAL A 59 9.94 22.05 46.12
C VAL A 59 9.33 21.09 47.12
N PHE A 60 8.00 21.05 47.24
CA PHE A 60 7.27 20.24 48.22
C PHE A 60 5.99 19.65 47.62
N ILE A 61 5.72 18.39 47.92
CA ILE A 61 4.51 17.67 47.54
C ILE A 61 3.98 16.95 48.77
N ASP A 62 2.69 17.09 49.02
CA ASP A 62 1.96 16.34 50.03
C ASP A 62 0.92 15.43 49.36
N ILE A 63 0.96 14.14 49.69
CA ILE A 63 0.13 13.08 49.10
C ILE A 63 -0.61 12.36 50.23
N GLU A 64 -1.92 12.47 50.24
CA GLU A 64 -2.81 11.75 51.15
C GLU A 64 -3.60 10.69 50.34
N LEU A 65 -3.45 9.41 50.70
CA LEU A 65 -4.31 8.31 50.24
C LEU A 65 -5.15 7.79 51.41
N GLN A 66 -6.46 8.03 51.36
CA GLN A 66 -7.41 7.58 52.38
C GLN A 66 -8.25 6.44 51.85
N ARG A 67 -8.26 5.30 52.54
CA ARG A 67 -9.02 4.13 52.14
C ARG A 67 -10.41 4.12 52.80
N PHE A 68 -11.45 3.99 51.99
CA PHE A 68 -12.83 3.83 52.43
C PHE A 68 -13.39 2.52 51.87
N ALA A 69 -13.44 1.48 52.69
CA ALA A 69 -13.83 0.13 52.27
C ALA A 69 -12.98 -0.41 51.10
N SER A 70 -13.59 -0.63 49.93
CA SER A 70 -12.95 -1.08 48.68
C SER A 70 -12.43 0.05 47.79
N GLU A 71 -12.64 1.31 48.19
CA GLU A 71 -12.28 2.50 47.42
C GLU A 71 -11.13 3.27 48.09
N VAL A 72 -10.41 4.04 47.29
CA VAL A 72 -9.33 4.94 47.74
C VAL A 72 -9.62 6.36 47.27
N ASP A 73 -9.47 7.32 48.16
CA ASP A 73 -9.46 8.74 47.85
C ASP A 73 -8.01 9.23 47.82
N LEU A 74 -7.64 9.88 46.72
CA LEU A 74 -6.36 10.56 46.53
C LEU A 74 -6.53 12.07 46.73
N ARG A 75 -5.61 12.67 47.47
CA ARG A 75 -5.39 14.10 47.50
C ARG A 75 -3.89 14.35 47.36
N MET A 76 -3.49 15.04 46.30
CA MET A 76 -2.11 15.46 46.06
C MET A 76 -2.05 16.98 45.95
N ARG A 77 -1.15 17.60 46.71
CA ARG A 77 -0.99 19.05 46.84
C ARG A 77 0.46 19.43 46.62
N TRP A 78 0.70 20.53 45.92
CA TRP A 78 2.04 21.10 45.79
C TRP A 78 2.01 22.61 45.60
N THR A 79 3.12 23.26 45.91
CA THR A 79 3.29 24.72 45.74
C THR A 79 4.02 24.99 44.44
N GLY A 80 3.39 25.65 43.47
CA GLY A 80 4.04 25.96 42.20
C GLY A 80 3.31 27.05 41.41
N ARG A 81 3.63 27.18 40.12
CA ARG A 81 3.00 28.17 39.23
C ARG A 81 1.53 27.85 39.00
N LEU A 82 0.73 28.87 38.71
CA LEU A 82 -0.68 28.67 38.40
C LEU A 82 -0.89 28.13 37.00
N PHE A 83 -1.84 27.20 36.90
CA PHE A 83 -2.41 26.87 35.61
C PHE A 83 -3.45 27.92 35.26
N SER A 84 -3.35 28.48 34.05
CA SER A 84 -4.36 29.42 33.58
C SER A 84 -5.72 28.73 33.49
N ARG A 85 -6.79 29.51 33.67
CA ARG A 85 -8.16 29.03 33.53
C ARG A 85 -8.38 28.32 32.19
N LEU A 86 -7.83 28.89 31.11
CA LEU A 86 -7.95 28.33 29.77
C LEU A 86 -7.19 27.00 29.63
N ALA A 87 -5.98 26.90 30.18
CA ALA A 87 -5.19 25.67 30.14
C ALA A 87 -5.90 24.52 30.86
N LEU A 88 -6.52 24.78 32.01
CA LEU A 88 -7.31 23.78 32.73
C LEU A 88 -8.59 23.37 31.99
N LEU A 89 -9.28 24.31 31.31
CA LEU A 89 -10.44 23.98 30.49
C LEU A 89 -10.06 23.04 29.34
N ASN A 90 -8.90 23.28 28.74
CA ASN A 90 -8.37 22.53 27.60
C ASN A 90 -7.41 21.40 28.04
N LEU A 91 -7.50 20.92 29.28
CA LEU A 91 -6.52 20.00 29.87
C LEU A 91 -6.19 18.82 28.96
N PHE A 92 -7.20 18.16 28.37
CA PHE A 92 -6.98 16.99 27.52
C PHE A 92 -6.51 17.31 26.09
N ASP A 93 -6.58 18.57 25.65
CA ASP A 93 -5.99 18.97 24.36
C ASP A 93 -4.45 18.89 24.44
N TYR A 94 -3.87 19.11 25.63
CA TYR A 94 -2.44 18.96 25.89
C TYR A 94 -1.95 17.51 25.83
N LEU A 95 -2.83 16.51 25.66
CA LEU A 95 -2.39 15.14 25.33
C LEU A 95 -1.80 15.04 23.91
N PHE A 96 -2.11 16.01 23.03
CA PHE A 96 -1.67 16.04 21.63
C PHE A 96 -0.50 16.99 21.38
N GLU A 97 -0.12 17.78 22.38
CA GLU A 97 1.01 18.70 22.28
C GLU A 97 2.36 17.96 22.33
N SER A 98 3.35 18.49 21.62
CA SER A 98 4.70 17.89 21.59
C SER A 98 5.39 18.03 22.95
N GLU A 99 6.08 16.95 23.39
CA GLU A 99 6.92 16.95 24.59
C GLU A 99 8.11 17.92 24.51
N ASP A 100 8.47 18.36 23.30
CA ASP A 100 9.56 19.31 23.07
C ASP A 100 9.23 20.73 23.56
N ASN A 101 7.94 21.02 23.77
CA ASN A 101 7.49 22.30 24.31
C ASN A 101 7.64 22.33 25.84
N LEU A 102 8.85 22.63 26.30
CA LEU A 102 9.18 22.69 27.72
C LEU A 102 8.40 23.77 28.50
N ASP A 103 7.86 24.78 27.83
CA ASP A 103 7.11 25.86 28.47
C ASP A 103 5.73 25.38 28.96
N ASP A 104 5.15 24.38 28.29
CA ASP A 104 3.86 23.75 28.64
C ASP A 104 4.04 22.36 29.29
N ALA A 105 5.26 21.98 29.64
CA ALA A 105 5.54 20.64 30.17
C ALA A 105 4.73 20.32 31.43
N ASP A 106 4.50 21.29 32.31
CA ASP A 106 3.74 21.07 33.54
C ASP A 106 2.27 20.69 33.29
N ILE A 107 1.59 21.35 32.35
CA ILE A 107 0.20 21.04 31.98
C ILE A 107 0.09 19.77 31.13
N ILE A 108 1.06 19.50 30.23
CA ILE A 108 1.12 18.26 29.45
C ILE A 108 1.23 17.05 30.39
N LEU A 109 2.16 17.11 31.35
CA LEU A 109 2.36 16.04 32.34
C LEU A 109 1.15 15.91 33.28
N LEU A 110 0.47 17.02 33.61
CA LEU A 110 -0.77 17.00 34.39
C LEU A 110 -1.88 16.26 33.63
N ALA A 111 -2.08 16.59 32.36
CA ALA A 111 -3.09 15.97 31.50
C ALA A 111 -2.89 14.46 31.41
N ARG A 112 -1.64 14.01 31.26
CA ARG A 112 -1.26 12.59 31.22
C ARG A 112 -1.47 11.89 32.55
N GLY A 113 -1.03 12.51 33.65
CA GLY A 113 -1.25 11.98 34.99
C GLY A 113 -2.74 11.82 35.31
N ILE A 114 -3.56 12.80 34.95
CA ILE A 114 -5.02 12.72 35.11
C ILE A 114 -5.63 11.66 34.18
N ASN A 115 -5.22 11.58 32.91
CA ASN A 115 -5.72 10.56 31.98
C ASN A 115 -5.42 9.14 32.48
N ALA A 116 -4.19 8.89 32.97
CA ALA A 116 -3.82 7.62 33.57
C ALA A 116 -4.62 7.32 34.85
N LEU A 117 -4.85 8.33 35.69
CA LEU A 117 -5.65 8.21 36.92
C LEU A 117 -7.12 7.81 36.63
N LEU A 118 -7.68 8.23 35.49
CA LEU A 118 -9.05 7.87 35.08
C LEU A 118 -9.22 6.36 34.84
N HIS A 119 -8.16 5.59 34.59
CA HIS A 119 -8.25 4.13 34.47
C HIS A 119 -8.69 3.43 35.75
N TYR A 120 -8.49 4.07 36.90
CA TYR A 120 -9.01 3.59 38.18
C TYR A 120 -10.48 3.97 38.41
N SER A 121 -11.17 4.45 37.36
CA SER A 121 -12.60 4.80 37.38
C SER A 121 -12.99 5.59 38.63
N PRO A 122 -12.31 6.73 38.93
CA PRO A 122 -12.71 7.56 40.06
C PRO A 122 -14.18 7.97 39.89
N LYS A 123 -14.88 8.17 41.00
CA LYS A 123 -16.23 8.75 40.98
C LYS A 123 -16.22 10.25 40.68
N ARG A 124 -15.10 10.91 41.01
CA ARG A 124 -14.96 12.36 40.88
C ARG A 124 -13.49 12.75 40.88
N VAL A 125 -13.10 13.63 39.96
CA VAL A 125 -11.78 14.29 39.99
C VAL A 125 -11.97 15.80 40.04
N VAL A 126 -11.31 16.46 41.00
CA VAL A 126 -11.33 17.91 41.19
C VAL A 126 -9.90 18.41 41.12
N LEU A 127 -9.68 19.47 40.34
CA LEU A 127 -8.40 20.13 40.21
C LEU A 127 -8.56 21.59 40.61
N PHE A 128 -7.68 22.05 41.49
CA PHE A 128 -7.66 23.42 42.02
C PHE A 128 -6.28 24.04 41.83
N SER A 129 -6.23 25.33 41.45
CA SER A 129 -5.00 26.12 41.32
C SER A 129 -5.24 27.56 41.81
N ALA A 130 -4.44 28.07 42.77
CA ALA A 130 -4.55 29.45 43.31
C ALA A 130 -3.22 30.06 43.80
N ASP A 131 -3.05 31.38 43.65
CA ASP A 131 -1.79 32.14 43.85
C ASP A 131 -1.53 32.60 45.29
N GLU A 132 -2.58 32.98 46.01
CA GLU A 132 -2.51 33.59 47.33
C GLU A 132 -3.62 33.06 48.27
N GLU A 133 -3.36 33.09 49.57
CA GLU A 133 -4.33 32.72 50.60
C GLU A 133 -5.48 33.74 50.59
N GLY A 134 -6.64 33.35 50.02
CA GLY A 134 -7.80 34.22 49.81
C GLY A 134 -7.92 34.88 48.42
N GLY A 135 -7.09 34.52 47.45
CA GLY A 135 -7.13 35.01 46.05
C GLY A 135 -8.16 34.32 45.14
N GLU A 136 -8.32 34.80 43.90
CA GLU A 136 -9.19 34.17 42.88
C GLU A 136 -8.58 32.84 42.38
N GLY A 137 -8.94 31.73 43.04
CA GLY A 137 -8.56 30.39 42.60
C GLY A 137 -9.40 29.89 41.43
N THR A 138 -8.81 29.03 40.60
CA THR A 138 -9.54 28.27 39.56
C THR A 138 -9.78 26.85 40.03
N GLN A 139 -11.03 26.40 40.02
CA GLN A 139 -11.41 25.02 40.29
C GLN A 139 -12.17 24.43 39.11
N ILE A 140 -11.73 23.25 38.66
CA ILE A 140 -12.43 22.43 37.68
C ILE A 140 -12.82 21.09 38.28
N GLU A 141 -13.91 20.54 37.77
CA GLU A 141 -14.37 19.19 38.03
C GLU A 141 -14.39 18.42 36.71
N ILE A 142 -13.79 17.24 36.74
CA ILE A 142 -13.71 16.33 35.60
C ILE A 142 -14.69 15.19 35.85
N ASP A 143 -15.68 15.06 34.96
CA ASP A 143 -16.58 13.91 34.92
C ASP A 143 -15.79 12.69 34.43
N PRO A 144 -15.59 11.63 35.21
CA PRO A 144 -14.74 10.51 34.80
C PRO A 144 -15.36 9.63 33.71
N GLU A 145 -16.69 9.61 33.56
CA GLU A 145 -17.39 8.81 32.54
C GLU A 145 -17.38 9.53 31.19
N LEU A 146 -17.63 10.84 31.19
CA LEU A 146 -17.68 11.66 29.98
C LEU A 146 -16.32 12.30 29.65
N GLY A 147 -15.41 12.36 30.63
CA GLY A 147 -14.16 13.12 30.61
C GLY A 147 -14.35 14.60 30.27
N THR A 148 -15.51 15.16 30.60
CA THR A 148 -15.81 16.58 30.39
C THR A 148 -15.27 17.40 31.56
N VAL A 149 -14.73 18.58 31.24
CA VAL A 149 -14.17 19.50 32.23
C VAL A 149 -15.15 20.63 32.47
N THR A 150 -15.56 20.86 33.71
CA THR A 150 -16.51 21.91 34.09
C THR A 150 -15.94 22.81 35.17
N PHE A 151 -16.18 24.11 35.08
CA PHE A 151 -15.84 25.04 36.16
C PHE A 151 -16.83 24.92 37.30
N VAL A 152 -16.30 24.87 38.52
CA VAL A 152 -17.09 24.85 39.74
C VAL A 152 -16.62 25.96 40.69
N PRO A 153 -17.51 26.52 41.53
CA PRO A 153 -17.09 27.47 42.56
C PRO A 153 -16.01 26.84 43.45
N VAL A 154 -14.99 27.64 43.79
CA VAL A 154 -13.92 27.21 44.70
C VAL A 154 -14.54 26.78 46.02
N ALA A 155 -14.25 25.55 46.46
CA ALA A 155 -14.76 25.07 47.74
C ALA A 155 -14.09 25.82 48.90
N LYS A 156 -14.84 26.07 49.99
CA LYS A 156 -14.35 26.78 51.19
C LYS A 156 -13.05 26.22 51.77
N GLU A 157 -12.82 24.92 51.62
CA GLU A 157 -11.60 24.25 52.09
C GLU A 157 -10.34 24.64 51.28
N PHE A 158 -10.51 25.18 50.08
CA PHE A 158 -9.43 25.65 49.20
C PHE A 158 -9.25 27.17 49.18
N GLU A 159 -10.17 27.94 49.79
CA GLU A 159 -10.08 29.41 49.88
C GLU A 159 -8.78 29.89 50.55
N ARG A 160 -8.12 29.04 51.34
CA ARG A 160 -6.86 29.33 52.03
C ARG A 160 -5.66 28.51 51.53
N PHE A 161 -5.81 27.76 50.45
CA PHE A 161 -4.73 26.94 49.91
C PHE A 161 -4.00 27.68 48.78
N ARG A 162 -2.67 27.72 48.85
CA ARG A 162 -1.80 28.27 47.81
C ARG A 162 -1.12 27.13 47.06
N GLY A 163 -1.27 27.10 45.73
CA GLY A 163 -0.65 26.10 44.86
C GLY A 163 -1.70 25.28 44.09
N VAL A 164 -1.34 24.05 43.75
CA VAL A 164 -2.17 23.13 42.98
C VAL A 164 -2.60 21.95 43.85
N CYS A 165 -3.86 21.54 43.72
CA CYS A 165 -4.41 20.37 44.38
C CYS A 165 -5.17 19.50 43.38
N VAL A 166 -4.79 18.24 43.27
CA VAL A 166 -5.51 17.18 42.56
C VAL A 166 -6.21 16.30 43.59
N ARG A 167 -7.52 16.14 43.46
CA ARG A 167 -8.32 15.28 44.34
C ARG A 167 -9.13 14.30 43.51
N ALA A 168 -8.93 13.01 43.72
CA ALA A 168 -9.73 11.97 43.12
C ALA A 168 -10.44 11.17 44.21
N ARG A 169 -11.74 10.93 44.05
CA ARG A 169 -12.53 10.15 45.01
C ARG A 169 -13.01 8.85 44.41
N GLY A 170 -13.07 7.80 45.22
CA GLY A 170 -13.66 6.54 44.81
C GLY A 170 -12.85 5.78 43.78
N LEU A 171 -11.52 5.84 43.83
CA LEU A 171 -10.65 5.05 42.95
C LEU A 171 -10.91 3.56 43.18
N SER A 172 -11.21 2.85 42.10
CA SER A 172 -11.54 1.42 42.05
C SER A 172 -10.51 0.66 41.20
N GLY A 173 -10.30 -0.63 41.48
CA GLY A 173 -9.36 -1.45 40.70
C GLY A 173 -7.87 -1.30 41.04
N MET A 174 -7.50 -0.46 42.00
CA MET A 174 -6.18 -0.59 42.63
C MET A 174 -6.08 -2.00 43.24
N ALA A 175 -4.99 -2.71 42.99
CA ALA A 175 -4.71 -4.02 43.57
C ALA A 175 -4.50 -3.89 45.08
N VAL A 176 -5.59 -3.70 45.81
CA VAL A 176 -5.60 -3.64 47.26
C VAL A 176 -5.73 -5.07 47.79
N VAL A 177 -4.65 -5.84 47.64
CA VAL A 177 -4.51 -7.16 48.25
C VAL A 177 -3.82 -7.00 49.60
N GLY A 178 -4.55 -7.33 50.67
CA GLY A 178 -3.95 -7.74 51.95
C GLY A 178 -3.59 -6.63 52.94
N MET A 179 -4.18 -6.70 54.13
CA MET A 179 -3.84 -5.87 55.29
C MET A 179 -2.47 -6.29 55.88
N SER A 180 -1.38 -5.76 55.34
CA SER A 180 -0.16 -5.33 56.08
C SER A 180 0.97 -5.13 55.09
N VAL A 181 1.57 -3.92 55.04
CA VAL A 181 2.94 -3.65 54.51
C VAL A 181 3.12 -4.14 53.06
N ASP A 182 2.77 -3.39 52.02
CA ASP A 182 3.49 -2.20 51.57
C ASP A 182 2.61 -1.34 50.62
N ARG A 183 2.79 -0.01 50.66
CA ARG A 183 2.02 0.94 49.85
C ARG A 183 2.68 1.05 48.46
N PRO A 184 2.11 0.51 47.38
CA PRO A 184 2.79 0.41 46.08
C PRO A 184 3.20 1.78 45.53
N GLU A 185 2.39 2.83 45.71
CA GLU A 185 2.76 4.20 45.35
C GLU A 185 3.91 4.76 46.19
N PHE A 186 3.95 4.48 47.49
CA PHE A 186 5.03 4.95 48.37
C PHE A 186 6.36 4.32 47.95
N GLU A 187 6.35 3.01 47.69
CA GLU A 187 7.51 2.29 47.20
C GLU A 187 7.92 2.76 45.80
N LEU A 188 6.96 2.93 44.90
CA LEU A 188 7.19 3.43 43.54
C LEU A 188 7.84 4.81 43.57
N LEU A 189 7.31 5.74 44.38
CA LEU A 189 7.90 7.06 44.57
C LEU A 189 9.32 6.95 45.15
N GLY A 190 9.53 6.10 46.16
CA GLY A 190 10.86 5.87 46.72
C GLY A 190 11.86 5.26 45.72
N GLN A 191 11.40 4.40 44.81
CA GLN A 191 12.24 3.74 43.80
C GLN A 191 12.54 4.62 42.59
N ARG A 192 11.60 5.49 42.21
CA ARG A 192 11.64 6.23 40.93
C ARG A 192 11.97 7.72 41.09
N VAL A 193 11.59 8.38 42.17
CA VAL A 193 11.88 9.81 42.36
C VAL A 193 13.31 9.99 42.89
N GLY A 194 14.08 10.91 42.32
CA GLY A 194 15.39 11.31 42.84
C GLY A 194 16.01 12.49 42.08
N LEU A 195 17.18 12.98 42.53
CA LEU A 195 17.88 14.20 42.04
C LEU A 195 17.10 15.53 42.11
N ALA A 196 15.77 15.53 42.14
CA ALA A 196 15.00 16.72 42.41
C ALA A 196 15.23 17.15 43.87
N LYS A 197 15.42 18.46 44.11
CA LYS A 197 15.37 19.05 45.46
C LYS A 197 13.92 19.07 45.95
N LEU A 198 13.30 17.90 45.96
CA LEU A 198 11.87 17.70 46.11
C LEU A 198 11.59 16.95 47.40
N GLU A 199 10.75 17.57 48.21
CA GLU A 199 10.30 17.04 49.48
C GLU A 199 8.92 16.40 49.28
N ILE A 200 8.80 15.07 49.41
CA ILE A 200 7.50 14.38 49.26
C ILE A 200 7.07 13.76 50.59
N ASP A 201 5.97 14.26 51.14
CA ASP A 201 5.27 13.65 52.27
C ASP A 201 4.10 12.80 51.74
N PHE A 202 4.02 11.56 52.20
CA PHE A 202 2.99 10.61 51.78
C PHE A 202 2.31 10.02 53.01
N ASN A 203 1.05 10.39 53.26
CA ASN A 203 0.29 10.03 54.45
C ASN A 203 1.12 10.27 55.73
N ASP A 204 1.61 11.51 55.90
CA ASP A 204 2.49 11.99 56.98
C ASP A 204 3.87 11.32 57.07
N ALA A 205 4.22 10.42 56.15
CA ALA A 205 5.52 9.78 56.10
C ALA A 205 6.38 10.35 54.98
N ARG A 206 7.60 10.78 55.31
CA ARG A 206 8.56 11.28 54.32
C ARG A 206 8.99 10.16 53.37
N VAL A 207 8.76 10.33 52.07
CA VAL A 207 9.33 9.45 51.04
C VAL A 207 10.83 9.68 50.99
N ARG A 208 11.61 8.60 51.13
CA ARG A 208 13.06 8.65 50.97
C ARG A 208 13.43 8.06 49.63
N SER A 209 14.04 8.87 48.77
CA SER A 209 14.56 8.41 47.48
C SER A 209 15.63 7.33 47.69
N GLN A 210 15.36 6.12 47.19
CA GLN A 210 16.34 5.05 47.13
C GLN A 210 17.47 5.36 46.14
N ILE A 211 17.19 6.22 45.15
CA ILE A 211 18.18 6.78 44.23
C ILE A 211 19.17 7.60 45.08
N ASP A 212 18.73 8.61 45.81
CA ASP A 212 19.63 9.44 46.64
C ASP A 212 20.37 8.63 47.73
N LEU A 213 19.72 7.65 48.36
CA LEU A 213 20.34 6.81 49.39
C LEU A 213 21.42 5.87 48.84
N ARG A 214 21.25 5.34 47.62
CA ARG A 214 22.29 4.53 46.95
C ARG A 214 23.52 5.39 46.66
N TYR A 215 23.33 6.67 46.35
CA TYR A 215 24.37 7.53 45.79
C TYR A 215 25.11 8.40 46.82
N ALA A 216 24.72 8.37 48.10
CA ALA A 216 25.36 9.16 49.16
C ALA A 216 26.74 8.65 49.61
N LYS A 217 27.24 7.52 49.09
CA LYS A 217 28.41 6.80 49.65
C LYS A 217 29.67 6.78 48.77
N GLU A 218 29.63 7.32 47.56
CA GLU A 218 30.72 7.18 46.58
C GLU A 218 31.36 8.53 46.21
N VAL A 219 32.60 8.49 45.69
CA VAL A 219 33.26 9.67 45.12
C VAL A 219 32.58 9.97 43.79
N VAL A 220 31.79 11.03 43.76
CA VAL A 220 30.87 11.36 42.66
C VAL A 220 31.32 12.64 41.96
N THR A 221 31.39 12.60 40.63
CA THR A 221 31.44 13.81 39.80
C THR A 221 30.01 14.31 39.62
N THR A 222 29.73 15.55 40.05
CA THR A 222 28.42 16.18 39.85
C THR A 222 28.47 17.07 38.61
N VAL A 223 27.51 16.87 37.70
CA VAL A 223 27.31 17.66 36.50
C VAL A 223 26.09 18.55 36.70
N SER A 224 26.24 19.84 36.43
CA SER A 224 25.15 20.81 36.49
C SER A 224 25.32 21.79 35.34
N GLU A 225 24.66 21.49 34.23
CA GLU A 225 24.57 22.35 33.06
C GLU A 225 23.10 22.70 32.82
N ASP A 226 22.80 23.89 32.27
CA ASP A 226 21.45 24.43 31.95
C ASP A 226 20.25 23.51 32.28
N ASP A 227 20.05 22.46 31.47
CA ASP A 227 18.96 21.47 31.52
C ASP A 227 19.41 20.02 31.82
N VAL A 228 20.71 19.78 32.09
CA VAL A 228 21.28 18.47 32.45
C VAL A 228 21.84 18.51 33.86
N GLN A 229 21.28 17.69 34.75
CA GLN A 229 21.80 17.47 36.10
C GLN A 229 22.18 16.01 36.26
N ALA A 230 23.44 15.71 36.56
CA ALA A 230 23.87 14.33 36.72
C ALA A 230 24.80 14.13 37.91
N ARG A 231 24.85 12.90 38.40
CA ARG A 231 25.84 12.40 39.35
C ARG A 231 26.39 11.10 38.78
N ILE A 232 27.67 11.09 38.44
CA ILE A 232 28.34 9.95 37.80
C ILE A 232 29.54 9.49 38.63
N TRP A 233 29.85 8.20 38.55
CA TRP A 233 30.93 7.57 39.31
C TRP A 233 31.53 6.39 38.55
N ALA A 234 32.71 5.95 38.98
CA ALA A 234 33.36 4.78 38.43
C ALA A 234 32.64 3.52 38.92
N ASP A 235 32.17 2.70 38.00
CA ASP A 235 31.58 1.40 38.30
C ASP A 235 32.55 0.28 37.88
N PRO A 236 33.50 -0.09 38.74
CA PRO A 236 34.57 -1.02 38.39
C PRO A 236 34.06 -2.42 38.01
N TYR A 237 32.86 -2.79 38.46
CA TYR A 237 32.25 -4.08 38.21
C TYR A 237 31.38 -4.11 36.95
N ASN A 238 31.13 -2.96 36.32
CA ASN A 238 30.25 -2.82 35.15
C ASN A 238 28.82 -3.35 35.40
N VAL A 239 28.37 -3.38 36.66
CA VAL A 239 27.05 -3.86 37.12
C VAL A 239 26.05 -2.70 37.22
N SER A 240 26.54 -1.48 37.39
CA SER A 240 25.77 -0.26 37.55
C SER A 240 25.57 0.42 36.20
N GLY A 241 24.33 0.59 35.76
CA GLY A 241 23.99 1.41 34.59
C GLY A 241 23.75 2.88 34.94
N LEU A 242 23.27 3.64 33.96
CA LEU A 242 22.90 5.05 34.12
C LEU A 242 21.37 5.17 34.27
N ASP A 243 20.90 5.61 35.43
CA ASP A 243 19.48 5.92 35.63
C ASP A 243 19.11 7.20 34.87
N LEU A 244 18.17 7.11 33.93
CA LEU A 244 17.67 8.22 33.12
C LEU A 244 16.40 8.78 33.74
N LEU A 245 16.43 10.06 34.10
CA LEU A 245 15.34 10.79 34.76
C LEU A 245 14.84 11.90 33.85
N THR A 246 13.54 12.14 33.88
CA THR A 246 12.88 13.34 33.38
C THR A 246 12.14 13.99 34.54
N TRP A 247 12.32 15.29 34.73
CA TRP A 247 11.68 16.04 35.81
C TRP A 247 11.88 15.40 37.20
N GLY A 248 13.06 14.81 37.44
CA GLY A 248 13.40 14.17 38.70
C GLY A 248 12.77 12.78 38.92
N VAL A 249 12.15 12.20 37.90
CA VAL A 249 11.55 10.86 37.96
C VAL A 249 12.24 9.93 36.99
N LYS A 250 12.67 8.78 37.49
CA LYS A 250 13.37 7.75 36.72
C LYS A 250 12.42 7.07 35.75
N ILE A 251 12.75 7.17 34.48
CA ILE A 251 12.05 6.49 33.40
C ILE A 251 12.67 5.11 33.19
N GLU A 252 13.99 5.06 32.95
CA GLU A 252 14.69 3.83 32.60
C GLU A 252 16.07 3.77 33.28
N ARG A 253 16.70 2.59 33.25
CA ARG A 253 18.14 2.43 33.50
C ARG A 253 18.81 1.99 32.19
N LEU A 254 19.67 2.84 31.66
CA LEU A 254 20.48 2.54 30.48
C LEU A 254 21.62 1.59 30.86
N ALA A 255 21.75 0.48 30.15
CA ALA A 255 22.80 -0.50 30.37
C ALA A 255 24.17 0.03 29.90
N ASN A 256 25.26 -0.40 30.56
CA ASN A 256 26.64 0.02 30.21
C ASN A 256 27.02 -0.26 28.76
N ARG A 257 26.49 -1.33 28.15
CA ARG A 257 26.75 -1.68 26.75
C ARG A 257 26.14 -0.68 25.74
N GLU A 258 25.17 0.12 26.18
CA GLU A 258 24.46 1.09 25.35
C GLU A 258 25.04 2.51 25.50
N MET A 259 26.03 2.68 26.37
CA MET A 259 26.72 3.95 26.57
C MET A 259 28.02 4.01 25.75
N PRO A 260 28.42 5.20 25.28
CA PRO A 260 29.68 5.39 24.55
C PRO A 260 30.92 5.26 25.44
N PHE A 261 30.75 5.10 26.75
CA PHE A 261 31.80 4.93 27.74
C PHE A 261 31.51 3.71 28.63
N GLN A 262 32.55 2.98 29.03
CA GLN A 262 32.45 1.75 29.83
C GLN A 262 32.67 2.03 31.32
N ARG A 263 32.11 1.17 32.19
CA ARG A 263 32.36 1.18 33.65
C ARG A 263 31.97 2.49 34.33
N VAL A 264 30.86 3.09 33.91
CA VAL A 264 30.31 4.30 34.51
C VAL A 264 28.94 3.99 35.05
N GLY A 265 28.77 4.16 36.36
CA GLY A 265 27.45 4.22 36.97
C GLY A 265 27.00 5.68 37.07
N GLY A 266 25.71 5.92 37.04
CA GLY A 266 25.23 7.28 37.16
C GLY A 266 23.73 7.41 37.39
N VAL A 267 23.34 8.65 37.67
CA VAL A 267 21.98 9.14 37.52
C VAL A 267 22.03 10.45 36.76
N VAL A 268 21.19 10.62 35.74
CA VAL A 268 21.08 11.84 34.95
C VAL A 268 19.62 12.25 34.83
N ASN A 269 19.33 13.51 35.13
CA ASN A 269 18.07 14.17 34.87
C ASN A 269 18.22 15.10 33.67
N PHE A 270 17.51 14.79 32.59
CA PHE A 270 17.46 15.59 31.36
C PHE A 270 16.03 15.62 30.83
N ASN A 271 15.40 16.79 30.88
CA ASN A 271 13.96 16.92 30.66
C ASN A 271 13.54 16.83 29.19
N LYS A 272 14.50 16.75 28.25
CA LYS A 272 14.25 16.62 26.81
C LYS A 272 14.37 15.18 26.31
N PHE A 273 14.43 14.18 27.18
CA PHE A 273 14.34 12.79 26.72
C PHE A 273 12.96 12.53 26.12
N THR A 274 12.92 12.03 24.90
CA THR A 274 11.70 11.48 24.30
C THR A 274 11.35 10.18 25.01
N LYS A 275 10.18 10.12 25.64
CA LYS A 275 9.67 8.88 26.23
C LYS A 275 9.10 7.97 25.15
N THR A 276 9.16 6.66 25.35
CA THR A 276 8.37 5.71 24.55
C THR A 276 6.87 5.96 24.78
N ALA A 277 5.99 5.59 23.84
CA ALA A 277 4.54 5.84 24.00
C ALA A 277 3.92 5.21 25.27
N ASP A 278 4.53 4.16 25.81
CA ASP A 278 4.15 3.53 27.06
C ASP A 278 4.73 4.20 28.33
N HIS A 279 5.59 5.20 28.12
CA HIS A 279 6.35 5.99 29.10
C HIS A 279 7.25 5.15 30.02
N TYR A 280 7.55 3.92 29.63
CA TYR A 280 8.39 3.01 30.42
C TYR A 280 9.88 3.14 30.08
N GLY A 281 10.22 3.65 28.89
CA GLY A 281 11.58 3.77 28.38
C GLY A 281 11.87 5.12 27.75
N VAL A 282 13.14 5.31 27.40
CA VAL A 282 13.62 6.46 26.62
C VAL A 282 13.91 6.01 25.18
N VAL A 283 13.41 6.76 24.19
CA VAL A 283 13.70 6.45 22.79
C VAL A 283 15.19 6.63 22.53
N ARG A 284 15.81 5.68 21.81
CA ARG A 284 17.23 5.75 21.43
C ARG A 284 17.41 6.70 20.23
N ASP A 285 17.19 7.98 20.45
CA ASP A 285 17.18 9.04 19.44
C ASP A 285 18.30 10.08 19.65
N ALA A 286 18.20 11.19 18.90
CA ALA A 286 19.15 12.30 18.98
C ALA A 286 19.20 12.97 20.36
N HIS A 287 18.10 12.98 21.13
CA HIS A 287 18.07 13.59 22.47
C HIS A 287 18.88 12.77 23.48
N LEU A 288 18.76 11.43 23.43
CA LEU A 288 19.61 10.57 24.25
C LEU A 288 21.08 10.71 23.87
N ALA A 289 21.39 10.67 22.57
CA ALA A 289 22.76 10.86 22.09
C ALA A 289 23.34 12.21 22.53
N HIS A 290 22.54 13.28 22.44
CA HIS A 290 22.90 14.62 22.90
C HIS A 290 23.22 14.65 24.40
N CYS A 291 22.38 14.04 25.23
CA CYS A 291 22.64 13.96 26.68
C CYS A 291 23.95 13.21 26.98
N LEU A 292 24.16 12.05 26.36
CA LEU A 292 25.37 11.25 26.59
C LEU A 292 26.64 11.97 26.10
N ALA A 293 26.55 12.71 24.98
CA ALA A 293 27.62 13.55 24.47
C ALA A 293 28.01 14.68 25.46
N ARG A 294 27.04 15.22 26.20
CA ARG A 294 27.27 16.22 27.26
C ARG A 294 27.92 15.65 28.52
N LEU A 295 27.64 14.39 28.86
CA LEU A 295 28.25 13.74 30.02
C LEU A 295 29.69 13.28 29.79
N ARG A 296 30.06 12.98 28.54
CA ARG A 296 31.38 12.47 28.15
C ARG A 296 32.59 13.19 28.77
N PRO A 297 32.72 14.53 28.76
CA PRO A 297 33.89 15.21 29.33
C PRO A 297 33.97 15.06 30.85
N TYR A 298 32.84 14.88 31.53
CA TYR A 298 32.78 14.66 32.99
C TYR A 298 33.15 13.23 33.37
N VAL A 299 32.88 12.26 32.49
CA VAL A 299 33.30 10.86 32.69
C VAL A 299 34.83 10.76 32.79
N GLY A 300 35.56 11.51 31.96
CA GLY A 300 37.03 11.55 32.01
C GLY A 300 37.60 12.08 33.32
N LEU A 301 36.83 12.85 34.09
CA LEU A 301 37.23 13.41 35.38
C LEU A 301 37.01 12.45 36.57
N ILE A 302 36.31 11.34 36.35
CA ILE A 302 36.03 10.37 37.42
C ILE A 302 37.36 9.82 37.96
N GLY A 303 37.64 10.06 39.24
CA GLY A 303 38.87 9.64 39.92
C GLY A 303 40.06 10.58 39.77
N GLN A 304 39.90 11.75 39.12
CA GLN A 304 40.88 12.83 39.08
C GLN A 304 40.65 13.85 40.21
N ASP A 305 41.66 14.65 40.56
CA ASP A 305 41.53 15.74 41.54
C ASP A 305 40.49 16.78 41.09
N GLN A 306 39.71 17.31 42.04
CA GLN A 306 38.59 18.25 41.80
C GLN A 306 38.97 19.56 41.07
N ALA A 307 40.25 19.83 40.86
CA ALA A 307 40.75 21.03 40.19
C ALA A 307 40.79 20.91 38.65
N SER A 308 40.58 19.72 38.07
CA SER A 308 40.56 19.53 36.62
C SER A 308 39.25 20.06 36.02
N THR A 309 39.35 20.98 35.03
CA THR A 309 38.19 21.43 34.26
C THR A 309 37.76 20.38 33.22
N PRO A 310 36.45 20.14 33.02
CA PRO A 310 35.97 19.27 31.97
C PRO A 310 36.23 19.91 30.60
N HIS A 311 36.86 19.17 29.71
CA HIS A 311 37.14 19.60 28.34
C HIS A 311 36.83 18.47 27.36
N TYR A 312 36.34 18.84 26.19
CA TYR A 312 36.33 17.96 25.04
C TYR A 312 37.71 17.94 24.39
N ASP A 313 38.02 16.87 23.67
CA ASP A 313 39.09 16.91 22.65
C ASP A 313 38.58 17.63 21.39
N ILE A 314 38.04 18.83 21.59
CA ILE A 314 37.49 19.73 20.57
C ILE A 314 38.06 21.12 20.86
N CYS A 315 38.74 21.68 19.88
CA CYS A 315 39.39 22.98 20.00
C CYS A 315 38.99 23.91 18.85
N LEU A 316 39.14 25.22 19.07
CA LEU A 316 39.20 26.14 17.94
C LEU A 316 40.53 25.94 17.18
N PRO A 317 40.60 26.29 15.88
CA PRO A 317 41.82 26.22 15.08
C PRO A 317 43.06 26.89 15.68
N GLY A 318 42.89 27.82 16.64
CA GLY A 318 43.97 28.45 17.39
C GLY A 318 44.51 27.65 18.59
N GLY A 319 44.00 26.43 18.83
CA GLY A 319 44.40 25.56 19.95
C GLY A 319 43.69 25.83 21.28
N GLU A 320 42.69 26.72 21.30
CA GLU A 320 41.85 26.95 22.48
C GLU A 320 40.93 25.74 22.70
N SER A 321 41.16 25.01 23.79
CA SER A 321 40.28 23.91 24.21
C SER A 321 38.95 24.45 24.72
N LEU A 322 37.85 23.90 24.21
CA LEU A 322 36.51 24.38 24.53
C LEU A 322 35.95 23.65 25.76
N SER A 323 35.48 24.42 26.74
CA SER A 323 34.66 23.88 27.82
C SER A 323 33.26 23.50 27.29
N PRO A 324 32.53 22.60 27.96
CA PRO A 324 31.20 22.18 27.49
C PRO A 324 30.21 23.34 27.30
N ALA A 325 30.18 24.28 28.24
CA ALA A 325 29.36 25.48 28.15
C ALA A 325 29.73 26.34 26.93
N ARG A 326 31.03 26.55 26.67
CA ARG A 326 31.49 27.38 25.55
C ARG A 326 31.22 26.72 24.19
N LEU A 327 31.42 25.41 24.07
CA LEU A 327 31.09 24.67 22.85
C LEU A 327 29.58 24.77 22.55
N THR A 328 28.74 24.57 23.57
CA THR A 328 27.29 24.66 23.43
C THR A 328 26.85 26.07 22.98
N GLU A 329 27.43 27.12 23.56
CA GLU A 329 27.18 28.52 23.17
C GLU A 329 27.53 28.75 21.69
N LEU A 330 28.72 28.31 21.26
CA LEU A 330 29.18 28.45 19.88
C LEU A 330 28.27 27.69 18.91
N MET A 331 27.90 26.44 19.25
CA MET A 331 27.00 25.63 18.43
C MET A 331 25.61 26.28 18.31
N ARG A 332 25.03 26.81 19.39
CA ARG A 332 23.73 27.52 19.32
C ARG A 332 23.74 28.72 18.36
N SER A 333 24.90 29.34 18.15
CA SER A 333 25.05 30.50 17.25
C SER A 333 25.37 30.10 15.80
N ALA A 334 25.80 28.87 15.55
CA ALA A 334 26.22 28.39 14.24
C ALA A 334 25.05 27.73 13.50
N GLN A 335 24.95 27.98 12.19
CA GLN A 335 24.07 27.20 11.32
C GLN A 335 24.77 25.96 10.77
N ARG A 336 26.08 26.05 10.58
CA ARG A 336 26.92 24.98 10.04
C ARG A 336 28.20 24.87 10.84
N VAL A 337 28.73 23.65 10.95
CA VAL A 337 29.99 23.35 11.61
C VAL A 337 30.87 22.56 10.65
N LEU A 338 32.08 23.05 10.38
CA LEU A 338 33.09 22.35 9.59
C LEU A 338 34.08 21.63 10.51
N ILE A 339 34.19 20.33 10.37
CA ILE A 339 35.04 19.46 11.18
C ILE A 339 36.39 19.27 10.50
N LEU A 340 37.46 19.53 11.24
CA LEU A 340 38.84 19.22 10.87
C LEU A 340 39.43 18.27 11.92
N GLY A 341 39.86 17.09 11.50
CA GLY A 341 40.54 16.14 12.40
C GLY A 341 41.82 16.75 13.00
N SER A 342 42.06 16.52 14.29
CA SER A 342 43.23 17.08 14.99
C SER A 342 44.57 16.60 14.39
N GLU A 343 44.58 15.44 13.72
CA GLU A 343 45.69 14.90 12.95
C GLU A 343 46.13 15.81 11.78
N TYR A 344 45.23 16.66 11.28
CA TYR A 344 45.51 17.60 10.20
C TYR A 344 46.00 18.97 10.68
N ALA A 345 45.98 19.24 11.99
CA ALA A 345 46.34 20.55 12.55
C ALA A 345 47.77 21.00 12.19
N GLN A 346 48.68 20.06 11.93
CA GLN A 346 50.07 20.33 11.55
C GLN A 346 50.27 20.53 10.03
N ARG A 347 49.26 20.24 9.20
CA ARG A 347 49.33 20.34 7.75
C ARG A 347 48.82 21.72 7.30
N ALA A 348 49.75 22.68 7.16
CA ALA A 348 49.44 24.08 6.81
C ALA A 348 48.49 24.22 5.59
N ALA A 349 48.72 23.44 4.53
CA ALA A 349 47.87 23.47 3.33
C ALA A 349 46.39 23.11 3.63
N ILE A 350 46.14 22.13 4.50
CA ILE A 350 44.79 21.72 4.90
C ILE A 350 44.18 22.75 5.87
N MET A 351 44.98 23.35 6.74
CA MET A 351 44.54 24.43 7.61
C MET A 351 44.10 25.67 6.82
N ASP A 352 44.81 26.03 5.74
CA ASP A 352 44.43 27.14 4.87
C ASP A 352 43.19 26.80 4.03
N LEU A 353 43.12 25.57 3.49
CA LEU A 353 41.96 25.10 2.73
C LEU A 353 40.69 25.05 3.58
N SER A 354 40.76 24.47 4.78
CA SER A 354 39.62 24.43 5.72
C SER A 354 39.16 25.83 6.14
N ALA A 355 40.07 26.81 6.24
CA ALA A 355 39.69 28.20 6.52
C ALA A 355 38.88 28.79 5.38
N ARG A 356 39.31 28.56 4.12
CA ARG A 356 38.57 28.99 2.93
C ARG A 356 37.18 28.37 2.87
N ILE A 357 37.09 27.05 3.04
CA ILE A 357 35.82 26.30 3.00
C ILE A 357 34.87 26.79 4.11
N ALA A 358 35.37 27.00 5.33
CA ALA A 358 34.55 27.50 6.43
C ALA A 358 33.96 28.89 6.14
N VAL A 359 34.74 29.80 5.56
CA VAL A 359 34.27 31.13 5.14
C VAL A 359 33.21 31.03 4.03
N GLU A 360 33.43 30.15 3.05
CA GLU A 360 32.50 29.99 1.92
C GLU A 360 31.15 29.38 2.32
N LEU A 361 31.16 28.49 3.30
CA LEU A 361 29.97 27.83 3.84
C LEU A 361 29.29 28.59 4.98
N ASP A 362 29.91 29.67 5.46
CA ASP A 362 29.53 30.38 6.69
C ASP A 362 29.45 29.43 7.91
N ALA A 363 30.48 28.60 8.06
CA ALA A 363 30.54 27.52 9.04
C ALA A 363 31.51 27.79 10.19
N LEU A 364 31.13 27.38 11.39
CA LEU A 364 32.03 27.32 12.55
C LEU A 364 33.05 26.20 12.35
N ARG A 365 34.33 26.54 12.24
CA ARG A 365 35.41 25.55 12.08
C ARG A 365 35.88 25.03 13.44
N LEU A 366 35.86 23.71 13.62
CA LEU A 366 36.32 23.03 14.84
C LEU A 366 37.44 22.02 14.52
N LEU A 367 38.48 21.99 15.36
CA LEU A 367 39.45 20.91 15.43
C LEU A 367 38.91 19.82 16.35
N VAL A 368 38.78 18.59 15.86
CA VAL A 368 38.10 17.50 16.57
C VAL A 368 39.01 16.29 16.66
N GLY A 369 39.15 15.73 17.87
CA GLY A 369 39.94 14.54 18.12
C GLY A 369 39.38 13.27 17.46
N PRO A 370 40.23 12.23 17.28
CA PRO A 370 39.85 10.94 16.69
C PRO A 370 38.88 10.20 17.63
N GLY A 371 37.59 10.48 17.48
CA GLY A 371 36.51 9.92 18.31
C GLY A 371 35.52 10.94 18.86
N GLU A 372 35.72 12.25 18.63
CA GLU A 372 34.81 13.31 19.08
C GLU A 372 33.81 13.75 17.98
N LEU A 373 33.94 13.25 16.74
CA LEU A 373 33.00 13.58 15.66
C LEU A 373 31.55 13.17 16.00
N ALA A 374 31.35 11.98 16.58
CA ALA A 374 30.03 11.53 17.04
C ALA A 374 29.46 12.45 18.12
N THR A 375 30.32 12.99 18.99
CA THR A 375 29.95 13.95 20.03
C THR A 375 29.51 15.27 19.41
N VAL A 376 30.25 15.82 18.42
CA VAL A 376 29.83 17.04 17.73
C VAL A 376 28.50 16.84 17.00
N ARG A 377 28.31 15.71 16.30
CA ARG A 377 27.05 15.38 15.62
C ARG A 377 25.88 15.28 16.60
N ALA A 378 26.06 14.62 17.74
CA ALA A 378 25.04 14.53 18.78
C ALA A 378 24.69 15.89 19.42
N LEU A 379 25.70 16.74 19.64
CA LEU A 379 25.49 18.10 20.16
C LEU A 379 24.80 19.02 19.13
N ALA A 380 25.07 18.81 17.85
CA ALA A 380 24.46 19.56 16.75
C ALA A 380 22.96 19.28 16.62
N GLY A 381 22.56 18.01 16.83
CA GLY A 381 21.19 17.56 16.63
C GLY A 381 20.75 17.82 15.18
N GLU A 382 19.47 18.14 14.99
CA GLU A 382 18.88 18.40 13.67
C GLU A 382 19.04 19.85 13.20
N ARG A 383 19.52 20.76 14.06
CA ARG A 383 19.50 22.21 13.80
C ARG A 383 20.74 22.74 13.11
N ILE A 384 21.83 21.98 13.13
CA ILE A 384 23.16 22.44 12.71
C ILE A 384 23.74 21.43 11.73
N ASP A 385 24.07 21.89 10.53
CA ASP A 385 24.71 21.04 9.52
C ASP A 385 26.17 20.75 9.93
N VAL A 386 26.49 19.49 10.24
CA VAL A 386 27.87 19.07 10.54
C VAL A 386 28.54 18.55 9.29
N ILE A 387 29.49 19.32 8.77
CA ILE A 387 30.25 19.02 7.56
C ILE A 387 31.59 18.42 7.97
N ALA A 388 31.81 17.14 7.66
CA ALA A 388 33.06 16.43 7.95
C ALA A 388 33.65 15.87 6.64
N PRO A 389 34.41 16.67 5.87
CA PRO A 389 35.05 16.22 4.64
C PRO A 389 36.12 15.16 4.92
N ASN A 390 36.34 14.26 3.97
CA ASN A 390 37.55 13.46 3.98
C ASN A 390 38.72 14.30 3.45
N TRP A 391 39.57 14.78 4.36
CA TRP A 391 40.67 15.69 4.05
C TRP A 391 41.82 15.05 3.24
N ASP A 392 41.84 13.73 3.13
CA ASP A 392 42.81 13.00 2.30
C ASP A 392 42.25 12.62 0.91
N GLU A 393 40.95 12.81 0.66
CA GLU A 393 40.30 12.46 -0.61
C GLU A 393 40.19 13.69 -1.54
N PRO A 394 40.88 13.71 -2.70
CA PRO A 394 40.87 14.87 -3.59
C PRO A 394 39.49 15.26 -4.12
N ASP A 395 38.62 14.28 -4.38
CA ASP A 395 37.27 14.52 -4.91
C ASP A 395 36.37 15.25 -3.90
N ASP A 396 36.51 14.93 -2.61
CA ASP A 396 35.83 15.62 -1.51
C ASP A 396 36.27 17.08 -1.40
N LEU A 397 37.55 17.36 -1.61
CA LEU A 397 38.08 18.72 -1.57
C LEU A 397 37.65 19.52 -2.80
N ALA A 398 37.69 18.90 -3.99
CA ALA A 398 37.25 19.51 -5.24
C ALA A 398 35.75 19.85 -5.22
N PHE A 399 34.93 19.07 -4.50
CA PHE A 399 33.52 19.34 -4.31
C PHE A 399 33.25 20.71 -3.66
N PHE A 400 34.05 21.15 -2.68
CA PHE A 400 33.82 22.44 -2.04
C PHE A 400 34.22 23.63 -2.90
N ASP A 401 35.17 23.44 -3.83
CA ASP A 401 35.52 24.43 -4.85
C ASP A 401 34.49 24.48 -6.03
N ALA A 402 33.55 23.52 -6.10
CA ALA A 402 32.54 23.49 -7.15
C ALA A 402 31.51 24.62 -7.02
N GLU A 403 30.96 25.06 -8.16
CA GLU A 403 29.90 26.07 -8.18
C GLU A 403 28.66 25.61 -7.41
N ARG A 404 28.03 26.55 -6.70
CA ARG A 404 26.76 26.30 -6.03
C ARG A 404 25.73 25.80 -7.04
N PHE A 405 25.06 24.71 -6.69
CA PHE A 405 24.02 24.11 -7.50
C PHE A 405 22.90 25.14 -7.68
N ARG A 406 22.51 25.37 -8.94
CA ARG A 406 21.34 26.16 -9.28
C ARG A 406 20.25 25.20 -9.74
N PRO A 407 19.01 25.33 -9.22
CA PRO A 407 17.89 24.59 -9.75
C PRO A 407 17.68 24.94 -11.23
N PRO A 408 16.91 24.12 -11.97
CA PRO A 408 16.72 24.30 -13.41
C PRO A 408 16.25 25.73 -13.73
N ALA A 409 16.80 26.34 -14.78
CA ALA A 409 16.42 27.70 -15.14
C ALA A 409 14.93 27.78 -15.55
N ARG A 410 14.30 28.92 -15.25
CA ARG A 410 12.95 29.22 -15.74
C ARG A 410 12.96 29.47 -17.26
N PRO A 411 11.86 29.23 -17.99
CA PRO A 411 10.50 28.94 -17.48
C PRO A 411 10.28 27.47 -17.12
N TRP A 412 9.39 27.23 -16.15
CA TRP A 412 8.89 25.90 -15.81
C TRP A 412 7.42 25.78 -16.23
N LEU A 413 6.98 24.59 -16.63
CA LEU A 413 5.58 24.31 -16.94
C LEU A 413 4.70 24.34 -15.69
N ILE A 414 5.25 24.01 -14.52
CA ILE A 414 4.56 24.12 -13.24
C ILE A 414 5.47 24.76 -12.21
N GLU A 415 4.89 25.24 -11.12
CA GLU A 415 5.68 25.64 -9.95
C GLU A 415 6.39 24.42 -9.33
N GLU A 416 7.45 24.68 -8.60
CA GLU A 416 8.21 23.66 -7.87
C GLU A 416 7.26 22.89 -6.92
N MET A 417 7.25 21.56 -7.04
CA MET A 417 6.52 20.71 -6.11
C MET A 417 7.51 20.11 -5.11
N LYS A 418 7.30 20.36 -3.82
CA LYS A 418 8.12 19.81 -2.74
C LYS A 418 7.42 18.63 -2.09
N LEU A 419 8.18 17.59 -1.81
CA LEU A 419 7.75 16.50 -0.94
C LEU A 419 7.98 16.90 0.52
N GLU A 420 7.25 16.24 1.43
CA GLU A 420 7.55 16.33 2.86
C GLU A 420 8.98 15.83 3.12
N PRO A 421 9.80 16.55 3.90
CA PRO A 421 11.14 16.12 4.23
C PRO A 421 11.13 14.76 4.95
N ILE A 422 12.05 13.87 4.59
CA ILE A 422 12.17 12.51 5.15
C ILE A 422 13.47 12.41 5.93
N GLU A 423 13.43 12.02 7.20
CA GLU A 423 14.64 11.74 7.97
C GLU A 423 15.61 10.82 7.22
N LEU A 424 16.89 11.18 7.15
CA LEU A 424 17.89 10.44 6.37
C LEU A 424 17.96 8.96 6.77
N SER A 425 17.91 8.66 8.06
CA SER A 425 17.92 7.28 8.56
C SER A 425 16.71 6.47 8.06
N ARG A 426 15.53 7.10 8.01
CA ARG A 426 14.33 6.51 7.42
C ARG A 426 14.47 6.34 5.91
N PHE A 427 15.00 7.35 5.22
CA PHE A 427 15.26 7.31 3.79
C PHE A 427 16.19 6.14 3.43
N VAL A 428 17.29 5.96 4.15
CA VAL A 428 18.22 4.84 3.93
C VAL A 428 17.59 3.48 4.28
N ARG A 429 16.81 3.37 5.37
CA ARG A 429 16.08 2.13 5.70
C ARG A 429 15.05 1.73 4.65
N LEU A 430 14.49 2.69 3.91
CA LEU A 430 13.59 2.39 2.79
C LEU A 430 14.30 1.70 1.61
N LEU A 431 15.63 1.82 1.50
CA LEU A 431 16.42 1.01 0.56
C LEU A 431 16.33 -0.48 0.95
N ALA A 432 16.46 -0.79 2.24
CA ALA A 432 16.36 -2.17 2.74
C ALA A 432 14.94 -2.74 2.61
N ALA A 433 13.92 -1.93 2.94
CA ALA A 433 12.51 -2.32 2.79
C ALA A 433 12.12 -2.64 1.33
N ARG A 434 12.88 -2.11 0.35
CA ARG A 434 12.70 -2.37 -1.09
C ARG A 434 13.69 -3.38 -1.65
N HIS A 435 14.46 -4.05 -0.79
CA HIS A 435 15.48 -5.03 -1.16
C HIS A 435 16.56 -4.47 -2.12
N LEU A 436 16.80 -3.16 -2.10
CA LEU A 436 17.89 -2.52 -2.84
C LEU A 436 19.24 -2.69 -2.11
N VAL A 437 19.18 -2.82 -0.78
CA VAL A 437 20.30 -3.15 0.12
C VAL A 437 19.78 -4.08 1.22
N ASP A 438 20.66 -4.74 1.98
CA ASP A 438 20.25 -5.45 3.20
C ASP A 438 20.18 -4.49 4.42
N HIS A 439 19.60 -4.95 5.54
CA HIS A 439 19.45 -4.13 6.74
C HIS A 439 20.79 -3.73 7.38
N GLU A 440 21.81 -4.59 7.31
CA GLU A 440 23.14 -4.33 7.88
C GLU A 440 23.87 -3.24 7.08
N ALA A 441 23.79 -3.31 5.75
CA ALA A 441 24.29 -2.29 4.83
C ALA A 441 23.55 -0.96 5.02
N ALA A 442 22.22 -0.98 5.21
CA ALA A 442 21.47 0.25 5.50
C ALA A 442 21.91 0.92 6.81
N ASP A 443 22.17 0.15 7.86
CA ASP A 443 22.69 0.68 9.13
C ASP A 443 24.12 1.20 8.97
N ALA A 444 24.99 0.49 8.25
CA ALA A 444 26.36 0.94 7.94
C ALA A 444 26.39 2.21 7.07
N ILE A 445 25.48 2.33 6.09
CA ILE A 445 25.31 3.55 5.27
C ILE A 445 24.86 4.70 6.16
N THR A 446 23.87 4.47 7.04
CA THR A 446 23.39 5.50 7.97
C THR A 446 24.51 5.97 8.90
N GLU A 447 25.31 5.04 9.42
CA GLU A 447 26.46 5.34 10.30
C GLU A 447 27.56 6.12 9.56
N SER A 448 27.92 5.70 8.34
CA SER A 448 28.96 6.35 7.52
C SER A 448 28.56 7.74 7.03
N MET A 449 27.29 7.93 6.66
CA MET A 449 26.74 9.26 6.39
C MET A 449 26.81 10.11 7.65
N GLY A 450 26.48 9.51 8.80
CA GLY A 450 26.52 10.10 10.14
C GLY A 450 25.85 11.47 10.22
N ALA A 451 24.95 11.76 9.29
CA ALA A 451 24.22 12.98 9.20
C ALA A 451 22.87 12.76 9.86
N PHE A 452 22.55 13.62 10.80
CA PHE A 452 21.18 13.83 11.27
C PHE A 452 20.54 14.89 10.39
N GLY A 453 19.27 14.73 10.06
CA GLY A 453 18.54 15.70 9.24
C GLY A 453 17.71 15.08 8.15
N ALA A 454 16.92 15.92 7.50
CA ALA A 454 15.93 15.51 6.53
C ALA A 454 16.45 15.60 5.09
N VAL A 455 16.07 14.61 4.29
CA VAL A 455 16.18 14.59 2.84
C VAL A 455 14.97 15.32 2.27
N ALA A 456 15.22 16.41 1.54
CA ALA A 456 14.17 17.15 0.84
C ALA A 456 14.19 16.82 -0.66
N ILE A 457 13.02 16.49 -1.23
CA ILE A 457 12.89 16.17 -2.65
C ILE A 457 12.03 17.25 -3.31
N SER A 458 12.56 17.89 -4.36
CA SER A 458 11.86 18.90 -5.14
C SER A 458 11.76 18.47 -6.60
N ILE A 459 10.57 18.62 -7.18
CA ILE A 459 10.25 18.26 -8.56
C ILE A 459 10.10 19.54 -9.39
N TYR A 460 10.84 19.59 -10.49
CA TYR A 460 10.77 20.66 -11.48
C TYR A 460 10.34 20.09 -12.84
N THR A 461 9.59 20.89 -13.60
CA THR A 461 9.20 20.55 -14.98
C THR A 461 9.68 21.67 -15.91
N PRO A 462 10.95 21.66 -16.32
CA PRO A 462 11.52 22.71 -17.16
C PRO A 462 10.81 22.77 -18.52
N SER A 463 10.52 23.97 -19.01
CA SER A 463 9.87 24.18 -20.33
C SER A 463 10.85 24.11 -21.51
N GLN A 464 12.15 24.23 -21.25
CA GLN A 464 13.22 24.03 -22.22
C GLN A 464 14.09 22.87 -21.74
N GLY A 465 14.21 21.83 -22.55
CA GLY A 465 15.13 20.74 -22.29
C GLY A 465 16.53 21.29 -22.47
N GLY A 466 17.33 21.34 -21.39
CA GLY A 466 18.77 21.49 -21.56
C GLY A 466 19.26 20.39 -22.50
N HIS A 467 20.27 20.69 -23.33
CA HIS A 467 20.80 19.83 -24.41
C HIS A 467 21.25 18.39 -24.00
N ALA A 468 21.05 17.97 -22.75
CA ALA A 468 21.45 16.67 -22.21
C ALA A 468 20.28 15.71 -21.88
N VAL A 469 19.01 16.07 -22.08
CA VAL A 469 17.86 15.16 -21.81
C VAL A 469 17.57 14.26 -23.02
N SER A 470 18.59 13.52 -23.49
CA SER A 470 18.46 12.67 -24.70
C SER A 470 18.04 11.22 -24.43
N THR A 471 17.73 10.83 -23.20
CA THR A 471 17.32 9.44 -22.90
C THR A 471 15.86 9.35 -22.44
N MET A 472 15.06 9.04 -23.45
CA MET A 472 13.70 8.55 -23.62
C MET A 472 12.79 8.25 -22.41
N ASP A 473 13.22 7.55 -21.36
CA ASP A 473 12.32 7.10 -20.27
C ASP A 473 12.77 7.54 -18.87
N HIS A 474 13.71 8.50 -18.81
CA HIS A 474 14.33 8.85 -17.55
C HIS A 474 13.86 10.19 -16.98
N THR A 475 13.74 10.20 -15.66
CA THR A 475 13.71 11.38 -14.81
C THR A 475 15.15 11.73 -14.43
N THR A 476 15.58 12.96 -14.68
CA THR A 476 16.90 13.40 -14.26
C THR A 476 16.88 13.66 -12.77
N VAL A 477 17.79 13.03 -12.02
CA VAL A 477 17.93 13.23 -10.57
C VAL A 477 19.26 13.91 -10.30
N SER A 478 19.24 14.97 -9.50
CA SER A 478 20.43 15.66 -8.98
C SER A 478 20.47 15.49 -7.47
N LEU A 479 21.50 14.85 -6.94
CA LEU A 479 21.78 14.76 -5.52
C LEU A 479 22.64 15.97 -5.12
N VAL A 480 22.15 16.74 -4.16
CA VAL A 480 22.74 18.01 -3.72
C VAL A 480 23.02 17.93 -2.22
N SER A 481 24.19 18.37 -1.79
CA SER A 481 24.57 18.53 -0.37
C SER A 481 25.30 19.86 -0.24
N CYS A 482 25.14 20.57 0.88
CA CYS A 482 25.81 21.86 1.10
C CYS A 482 25.65 22.84 -0.08
N ASP A 483 24.47 22.89 -0.69
CA ASP A 483 24.15 23.71 -1.87
C ASP A 483 24.99 23.40 -3.11
N ARG A 484 25.58 22.20 -3.24
CA ARG A 484 26.44 21.77 -4.35
C ARG A 484 26.08 20.39 -4.87
N LEU A 485 26.37 20.15 -6.14
CA LEU A 485 26.04 18.89 -6.82
C LEU A 485 27.03 17.80 -6.42
N ILE A 486 26.53 16.71 -5.83
CA ILE A 486 27.33 15.49 -5.62
C ILE A 486 27.28 14.62 -6.87
N TRP A 487 26.06 14.36 -7.35
CA TRP A 487 25.82 13.41 -8.44
C TRP A 487 24.62 13.84 -9.27
N ARG A 488 24.69 13.59 -10.58
CA ARG A 488 23.57 13.74 -11.50
C ARG A 488 23.49 12.52 -12.40
N GLY A 489 22.30 11.95 -12.51
CA GLY A 489 22.04 10.85 -13.42
C GLY A 489 20.57 10.76 -13.80
N SER A 490 20.21 9.66 -14.45
CA SER A 490 18.91 9.45 -15.06
C SER A 490 18.32 8.13 -14.55
N THR A 491 17.12 8.19 -14.00
CA THR A 491 16.41 7.03 -13.42
C THR A 491 15.12 6.81 -14.20
N THR A 492 14.77 5.57 -14.51
CA THR A 492 13.53 5.26 -15.24
C THR A 492 12.29 5.73 -14.46
N SER A 493 11.33 6.32 -15.16
CA SER A 493 10.05 6.69 -14.56
C SER A 493 8.94 6.69 -15.59
N VAL A 494 7.79 6.12 -15.22
CA VAL A 494 6.53 6.25 -15.95
C VAL A 494 6.01 7.69 -16.03
N HIS A 495 6.66 8.65 -15.35
CA HIS A 495 6.39 10.08 -15.40
C HIS A 495 7.63 10.86 -15.88
N ALA A 496 8.34 10.36 -16.90
CA ALA A 496 9.52 11.04 -17.46
C ALA A 496 9.24 12.48 -17.95
N GLY A 497 10.29 13.31 -18.02
CA GLY A 497 10.21 14.74 -18.38
C GLY A 497 10.31 15.69 -17.19
N HIS A 498 10.41 15.15 -15.98
CA HIS A 498 10.68 15.91 -14.76
C HIS A 498 12.16 15.85 -14.38
N GLN A 499 12.59 16.84 -13.60
CA GLN A 499 13.87 16.85 -12.93
C GLN A 499 13.66 16.88 -11.42
N LEU A 500 14.27 15.92 -10.72
CA LEU A 500 14.27 15.85 -9.27
C LEU A 500 15.57 16.44 -8.75
N VAL A 501 15.45 17.25 -7.70
CA VAL A 501 16.56 17.70 -6.89
C VAL A 501 16.36 17.12 -5.50
N VAL A 502 17.26 16.22 -5.11
CA VAL A 502 17.28 15.59 -3.80
C VAL A 502 18.34 16.30 -2.99
N THR A 503 17.92 17.09 -2.02
CA THR A 503 18.80 17.79 -1.09
C THR A 503 19.03 16.87 0.10
N LEU A 504 20.26 16.36 0.19
CA LEU A 504 20.75 15.57 1.30
C LEU A 504 21.30 16.52 2.39
N PRO A 505 21.28 16.11 3.67
CA PRO A 505 22.00 16.83 4.72
C PRO A 505 23.51 16.86 4.40
N ALA A 506 24.29 17.59 5.21
CA ALA A 506 25.73 17.74 5.02
C ALA A 506 26.50 16.40 5.06
N ILE A 507 26.59 15.76 3.89
CA ILE A 507 27.27 14.47 3.68
C ILE A 507 28.43 14.70 2.71
N SER A 508 29.54 14.01 2.99
CA SER A 508 30.72 13.95 2.13
C SER A 508 30.40 13.23 0.80
N PRO A 509 30.82 13.77 -0.36
CA PRO A 509 30.68 13.11 -1.65
C PRO A 509 31.23 11.68 -1.66
N SER A 510 32.38 11.44 -1.04
CA SER A 510 33.01 10.12 -0.99
C SER A 510 32.11 9.04 -0.38
N VAL A 511 31.22 9.39 0.58
CA VAL A 511 30.27 8.44 1.16
C VAL A 511 29.14 8.09 0.18
N VAL A 512 28.67 9.08 -0.58
CA VAL A 512 27.57 8.90 -1.55
C VAL A 512 28.06 8.25 -2.85
N LEU A 513 29.31 8.51 -3.22
CA LEU A 513 29.99 7.98 -4.40
C LEU A 513 30.77 6.70 -4.12
N ALA A 514 30.91 6.29 -2.85
CA ALA A 514 31.51 5.01 -2.49
C ALA A 514 30.73 3.84 -3.11
N GLN A 515 31.47 2.79 -3.44
CA GLN A 515 30.88 1.48 -3.64
C GLN A 515 30.27 1.03 -2.31
N ALA A 516 28.99 0.68 -2.30
CA ALA A 516 28.36 0.21 -1.08
C ALA A 516 28.98 -1.13 -0.69
N VAL A 517 29.67 -1.16 0.45
CA VAL A 517 30.23 -2.38 1.03
C VAL A 517 29.07 -3.37 1.23
N ASN A 518 29.18 -4.57 0.64
CA ASN A 518 28.18 -5.66 0.61
C ASN A 518 27.12 -5.65 -0.52
N LEU A 519 27.13 -4.68 -1.45
CA LEU A 519 26.40 -4.85 -2.71
C LEU A 519 27.28 -5.58 -3.73
N SER A 520 26.68 -6.35 -4.64
CA SER A 520 27.40 -7.03 -5.73
C SER A 520 28.38 -6.06 -6.41
N ASP A 521 29.68 -6.37 -6.37
CA ASP A 521 30.96 -5.66 -6.72
C ASP A 521 30.98 -4.43 -7.67
N SER A 522 29.90 -3.68 -7.88
CA SER A 522 29.82 -2.63 -8.92
C SER A 522 28.79 -1.52 -8.70
N GLN A 523 27.91 -1.60 -7.70
CA GLN A 523 26.87 -0.58 -7.51
C GLN A 523 27.32 0.57 -6.59
N ILE A 524 27.31 1.79 -7.15
CA ILE A 524 27.50 3.05 -6.43
C ILE A 524 26.20 3.39 -5.70
N LEU A 525 26.28 3.96 -4.49
CA LEU A 525 25.11 4.29 -3.68
C LEU A 525 24.22 5.40 -4.30
N ALA A 526 24.81 6.37 -4.99
CA ALA A 526 24.08 7.49 -5.60
C ALA A 526 22.92 7.07 -6.55
N PRO A 527 23.10 6.17 -7.53
CA PRO A 527 22.00 5.62 -8.33
C PRO A 527 20.85 5.03 -7.50
N LEU A 528 21.14 4.32 -6.42
CA LEU A 528 20.11 3.68 -5.57
C LEU A 528 19.30 4.73 -4.80
N LEU A 529 19.97 5.77 -4.28
CA LEU A 529 19.29 6.91 -3.65
C LEU A 529 18.39 7.65 -4.65
N ALA A 530 18.84 7.77 -5.90
CA ALA A 530 18.07 8.39 -6.98
C ALA A 530 16.84 7.56 -7.38
N GLU A 531 16.98 6.24 -7.49
CA GLU A 531 15.88 5.31 -7.75
C GLU A 531 14.83 5.35 -6.63
N LEU A 532 15.28 5.32 -5.37
CA LEU A 532 14.41 5.46 -4.23
C LEU A 532 13.67 6.81 -4.26
N ALA A 533 14.37 7.91 -4.54
CA ALA A 533 13.77 9.24 -4.60
C ALA A 533 12.69 9.34 -5.69
N VAL A 534 12.94 8.81 -6.89
CA VAL A 534 11.93 8.77 -7.97
C VAL A 534 10.72 7.95 -7.57
N SER A 535 10.92 6.82 -6.91
CA SER A 535 9.80 5.99 -6.51
C SER A 535 8.99 6.59 -5.37
N LEU A 536 9.63 7.22 -4.37
CA LEU A 536 8.93 7.98 -3.34
C LEU A 536 8.20 9.20 -3.91
N ALA A 537 8.69 9.76 -5.01
CA ALA A 537 8.05 10.87 -5.72
C ALA A 537 6.93 10.44 -6.67
N GLY A 538 6.60 9.15 -6.81
CA GLY A 538 5.65 8.64 -7.81
C GLY A 538 4.33 9.42 -7.91
N GLU A 539 3.59 9.54 -6.81
CA GLU A 539 2.30 10.26 -6.77
C GLU A 539 2.44 11.76 -7.10
N LYS A 540 3.52 12.38 -6.63
CA LYS A 540 3.79 13.81 -6.90
C LYS A 540 4.26 14.02 -8.34
N LEU A 541 4.99 13.07 -8.93
CA LEU A 541 5.36 13.08 -10.34
C LEU A 541 4.15 12.90 -11.24
N GLU A 542 3.20 12.03 -10.87
CA GLU A 542 1.92 11.90 -11.55
C GLU A 542 1.13 13.21 -11.51
N SER A 543 1.05 13.82 -10.32
CA SER A 543 0.40 15.12 -10.12
C SER A 543 1.08 16.22 -10.93
N ALA A 544 2.42 16.25 -10.93
CA ALA A 544 3.23 17.18 -11.70
C ALA A 544 3.01 17.02 -13.21
N THR A 545 3.00 15.77 -13.71
CA THR A 545 2.67 15.43 -15.09
C THR A 545 1.28 15.96 -15.43
N SER A 546 0.26 15.65 -14.63
CA SER A 546 -1.13 16.06 -14.85
C SER A 546 -1.30 17.58 -14.91
N LEU A 547 -0.66 18.31 -14.00
CA LEU A 547 -0.69 19.77 -13.96
C LEU A 547 0.04 20.39 -15.15
N ALA A 548 1.23 19.88 -15.48
CA ALA A 548 2.01 20.36 -16.61
C ALA A 548 1.23 20.17 -17.92
N LEU A 549 0.65 18.99 -18.10
CA LEU A 549 -0.22 18.63 -19.20
C LEU A 549 -1.44 19.56 -19.34
N ARG A 550 -2.17 19.84 -18.25
CA ARG A 550 -3.29 20.80 -18.26
C ARG A 550 -2.88 22.20 -18.69
N ARG A 551 -1.66 22.62 -18.34
CA ARG A 551 -1.12 23.93 -18.75
C ARG A 551 -0.71 23.92 -20.22
N VAL A 552 -0.03 22.87 -20.68
CA VAL A 552 0.43 22.72 -22.07
C VAL A 552 -0.74 22.77 -23.04
N VAL A 553 -1.87 22.13 -22.73
CA VAL A 553 -3.11 22.20 -23.54
C VAL A 553 -3.64 23.63 -23.74
N ARG A 554 -3.33 24.56 -22.83
CA ARG A 554 -3.76 25.97 -22.91
C ARG A 554 -2.74 26.88 -23.60
N MET A 555 -1.59 26.34 -23.99
CA MET A 555 -0.50 27.08 -24.62
C MET A 555 -0.50 26.78 -26.12
N ASP A 556 -0.03 27.74 -26.92
CA ASP A 556 0.32 27.48 -28.32
C ASP A 556 1.62 26.67 -28.33
N VAL A 557 1.48 25.36 -28.49
CA VAL A 557 2.59 24.41 -28.48
C VAL A 557 3.02 24.13 -29.90
N GLU A 558 4.28 24.43 -30.22
CA GLU A 558 4.84 24.05 -31.51
C GLU A 558 5.26 22.56 -31.51
N PRO A 559 5.03 21.82 -32.62
CA PRO A 559 5.57 20.48 -32.80
C PRO A 559 7.10 20.44 -32.61
N GLY A 560 7.58 19.44 -31.88
CA GLY A 560 8.99 19.25 -31.54
C GLY A 560 9.45 19.95 -30.25
N SER A 561 8.63 20.86 -29.69
CA SER A 561 8.90 21.51 -28.40
C SER A 561 8.81 20.55 -27.21
N VAL A 562 9.28 20.97 -26.03
CA VAL A 562 9.16 20.17 -24.80
C VAL A 562 7.69 19.92 -24.44
N GLY A 563 6.82 20.92 -24.66
CA GLY A 563 5.38 20.79 -24.46
C GLY A 563 4.78 19.70 -25.35
N SER A 564 5.11 19.69 -26.65
CA SER A 564 4.62 18.65 -27.55
C SER A 564 5.19 17.28 -27.20
N ARG A 565 6.46 17.19 -26.78
CA ARG A 565 7.07 15.91 -26.34
C ARG A 565 6.44 15.38 -25.07
N LEU A 566 6.11 16.26 -24.11
CA LEU A 566 5.41 15.88 -22.89
C LEU A 566 4.01 15.31 -23.20
N VAL A 567 3.27 15.99 -24.09
CA VAL A 567 1.95 15.51 -24.53
C VAL A 567 2.10 14.20 -25.31
N LEU A 568 3.07 14.10 -26.21
CA LEU A 568 3.32 12.90 -27.01
C LEU A 568 3.68 11.69 -26.11
N ARG A 569 4.46 11.89 -25.05
CA ARG A 569 4.74 10.84 -24.05
C ARG A 569 3.50 10.46 -23.24
N ALA A 570 2.67 11.43 -22.88
CA ALA A 570 1.41 11.16 -22.20
C ALA A 570 0.44 10.36 -23.09
N LEU A 571 0.39 10.68 -24.38
CA LEU A 571 -0.36 9.96 -25.40
C LEU A 571 0.22 8.56 -25.62
N ALA A 572 1.53 8.41 -25.82
CA ALA A 572 2.15 7.09 -25.92
C ALA A 572 1.82 6.17 -24.74
N ARG A 573 1.57 6.74 -23.55
CA ARG A 573 1.14 5.97 -22.37
C ARG A 573 -0.34 5.61 -22.35
N ASN A 574 -1.23 6.55 -22.68
CA ASN A 574 -2.67 6.40 -22.41
C ASN A 574 -3.57 6.49 -23.65
N LEU A 575 -2.98 6.56 -24.85
CA LEU A 575 -3.73 6.52 -26.10
C LEU A 575 -4.12 5.08 -26.41
N VAL A 576 -5.38 4.93 -26.80
CA VAL A 576 -5.97 3.66 -27.21
C VAL A 576 -6.57 3.86 -28.59
N LEU A 577 -6.19 2.99 -29.50
CA LEU A 577 -6.85 2.85 -30.78
C LEU A 577 -8.06 1.93 -30.61
N SER A 578 -9.15 2.27 -31.29
CA SER A 578 -10.37 1.46 -31.31
C SER A 578 -11.02 1.48 -32.69
N LEU A 579 -11.86 0.51 -32.98
CA LEU A 579 -12.69 0.54 -34.19
C LEU A 579 -14.00 1.28 -33.89
N GLY A 580 -14.38 2.20 -34.77
CA GLY A 580 -15.66 2.90 -34.71
C GLY A 580 -16.84 1.95 -34.94
N ASN A 581 -17.86 2.07 -34.10
CA ASN A 581 -19.15 1.43 -34.29
C ASN A 581 -19.98 2.30 -35.23
N ASP A 582 -19.86 2.13 -36.54
CA ASP A 582 -20.80 2.80 -37.45
C ASP A 582 -22.14 2.05 -37.40
N GLU A 583 -23.16 2.72 -36.86
CA GLU A 583 -24.48 2.13 -36.55
C GLU A 583 -25.36 1.92 -37.79
N GLN A 584 -24.88 2.14 -39.02
CA GLN A 584 -25.66 1.86 -40.23
C GLN A 584 -25.53 0.39 -40.65
N PRO A 585 -26.57 -0.45 -40.47
CA PRO A 585 -26.47 -1.90 -40.71
C PRO A 585 -26.49 -2.31 -42.19
N ASP A 586 -26.81 -1.40 -43.12
CA ASP A 586 -27.16 -1.74 -44.50
C ASP A 586 -26.09 -1.39 -45.56
N GLU A 587 -25.09 -0.60 -45.21
CA GLU A 587 -23.86 -0.46 -46.01
C GLU A 587 -22.72 -1.10 -45.22
N GLN A 588 -21.73 -1.70 -45.87
CA GLN A 588 -20.48 -2.11 -45.21
C GLN A 588 -19.51 -0.92 -45.32
N PRO A 589 -19.58 0.12 -44.45
CA PRO A 589 -18.51 1.11 -44.42
C PRO A 589 -17.23 0.42 -43.95
N ALA A 590 -16.10 0.84 -44.52
CA ALA A 590 -14.80 0.44 -44.03
C ALA A 590 -14.69 0.81 -42.53
N PRO A 591 -14.06 -0.05 -41.69
CA PRO A 591 -13.94 0.23 -40.27
C PRO A 591 -13.19 1.54 -40.04
N ALA A 592 -13.83 2.48 -39.34
CA ALA A 592 -13.19 3.73 -38.95
C ALA A 592 -12.23 3.48 -37.78
N ILE A 593 -11.01 4.00 -37.87
CA ILE A 593 -10.04 3.94 -36.77
C ILE A 593 -10.20 5.20 -35.93
N LEU A 594 -10.50 5.01 -34.64
CA LEU A 594 -10.66 6.09 -33.68
C LEU A 594 -9.44 6.16 -32.77
N VAL A 595 -8.98 7.38 -32.51
CA VAL A 595 -7.86 7.68 -31.62
C VAL A 595 -8.42 8.25 -30.32
N ASN A 596 -8.43 7.42 -29.28
CA ASN A 596 -9.00 7.78 -27.99
C ASN A 596 -7.89 8.01 -26.96
N PHE A 597 -8.12 8.95 -26.05
CA PHE A 597 -7.25 9.15 -24.88
C PHE A 597 -7.99 8.71 -23.62
N LEU A 598 -7.38 7.84 -22.81
CA LEU A 598 -8.04 7.28 -21.63
C LEU A 598 -8.03 8.21 -20.41
N SER A 599 -7.49 9.41 -20.51
CA SER A 599 -7.50 10.40 -19.43
C SER A 599 -8.49 11.52 -19.72
N THR A 600 -8.94 12.19 -18.65
CA THR A 600 -9.86 13.35 -18.67
C THR A 600 -9.42 14.52 -19.56
N ALA A 601 -8.19 14.51 -20.06
CA ALA A 601 -7.64 15.58 -20.88
C ALA A 601 -7.72 15.26 -22.39
N GLN A 602 -8.90 14.96 -22.91
CA GLN A 602 -9.16 14.73 -24.34
C GLN A 602 -8.62 15.86 -25.25
N ALA A 603 -8.58 17.09 -24.74
CA ALA A 603 -8.00 18.25 -25.44
C ALA A 603 -6.51 18.08 -25.78
N MET A 604 -5.80 17.08 -25.22
CA MET A 604 -4.46 16.70 -25.66
C MET A 604 -4.42 16.18 -27.10
N LEU A 605 -5.50 15.54 -27.55
CA LEU A 605 -5.59 15.00 -28.90
C LEU A 605 -5.56 16.11 -29.95
N ASP A 606 -5.88 17.34 -29.56
CA ASP A 606 -5.97 18.52 -30.42
C ASP A 606 -4.69 19.37 -30.39
N VAL A 607 -3.70 19.01 -29.56
CA VAL A 607 -2.39 19.68 -29.53
C VAL A 607 -1.61 19.30 -30.79
N ALA A 608 -0.96 20.28 -31.43
CA ALA A 608 -0.09 20.03 -32.57
C ALA A 608 1.20 19.31 -32.14
N LEU A 609 1.31 18.02 -32.49
CA LEU A 609 2.43 17.16 -32.07
C LEU A 609 3.46 16.94 -33.16
N PHE A 610 3.00 16.89 -34.40
CA PHE A 610 3.81 16.56 -35.57
C PHE A 610 3.74 17.67 -36.62
N ARG A 611 4.66 17.63 -37.57
CA ARG A 611 4.56 18.41 -38.83
C ARG A 611 4.54 17.45 -40.00
N THR A 612 3.84 17.79 -41.05
CA THR A 612 3.98 17.09 -42.33
C THR A 612 5.21 17.58 -43.09
N CYS A 613 5.67 16.85 -44.10
CA CYS A 613 6.71 17.32 -45.02
C CYS A 613 6.28 18.59 -45.78
N ALA A 614 4.96 18.85 -45.90
CA ALA A 614 4.42 20.11 -46.41
C ALA A 614 4.38 21.25 -45.37
N GLY A 615 4.83 21.02 -44.13
CA GLY A 615 4.88 22.01 -43.05
C GLY A 615 3.59 22.20 -42.26
N LYS A 616 2.53 21.41 -42.54
CA LYS A 616 1.26 21.47 -41.82
C LYS A 616 1.42 20.87 -40.42
N ALA A 617 0.95 21.56 -39.39
CA ALA A 617 0.86 21.01 -38.03
C ALA A 617 -0.22 19.92 -37.96
N VAL A 618 0.08 18.81 -37.29
CA VAL A 618 -0.80 17.64 -37.18
C VAL A 618 -0.94 17.27 -35.70
N ALA A 619 -2.19 17.20 -35.24
CA ALA A 619 -2.53 16.74 -33.90
C ALA A 619 -2.74 15.22 -33.85
N ALA A 620 -2.86 14.62 -32.66
CA ALA A 620 -3.12 13.18 -32.57
C ALA A 620 -4.49 12.80 -33.16
N ARG A 621 -5.51 13.66 -33.03
CA ARG A 621 -6.83 13.44 -33.64
C ARG A 621 -6.78 13.41 -35.17
N ASP A 622 -5.89 14.21 -35.77
CA ASP A 622 -5.70 14.22 -37.23
C ASP A 622 -5.15 12.89 -37.78
N LEU A 623 -4.60 12.01 -36.92
CA LEU A 623 -4.15 10.68 -37.32
C LEU A 623 -5.32 9.82 -37.84
N GLU A 624 -6.55 10.02 -37.35
CA GLU A 624 -7.75 9.31 -37.84
C GLU A 624 -7.97 9.56 -39.33
N ALA A 625 -7.87 10.84 -39.76
CA ALA A 625 -7.99 11.23 -41.15
C ALA A 625 -6.82 10.69 -41.99
N LEU A 626 -5.62 10.63 -41.43
CA LEU A 626 -4.46 10.02 -42.11
C LEU A 626 -4.64 8.51 -42.28
N PHE A 627 -5.12 7.80 -41.26
CA PHE A 627 -5.44 6.37 -41.39
C PHE A 627 -6.47 6.13 -42.48
N ALA A 628 -7.57 6.90 -42.52
CA ALA A 628 -8.57 6.79 -43.57
C ALA A 628 -7.99 7.06 -44.97
N ALA A 629 -7.17 8.11 -45.11
CA ALA A 629 -6.58 8.51 -46.37
C ALA A 629 -5.51 7.54 -46.91
N ASN A 630 -4.86 6.79 -46.01
CA ASN A 630 -3.70 5.94 -46.30
C ASN A 630 -3.97 4.45 -46.01
N LYS A 631 -5.24 4.03 -45.97
CA LYS A 631 -5.65 2.62 -45.74
C LYS A 631 -5.06 2.01 -44.46
N GLY A 632 -5.04 2.79 -43.39
CA GLY A 632 -4.57 2.36 -42.06
C GLY A 632 -3.06 2.50 -41.84
N LEU A 633 -2.32 3.10 -42.78
CA LEU A 633 -0.88 3.35 -42.66
C LEU A 633 -0.56 4.82 -42.38
N ILE A 634 0.53 5.08 -41.67
CA ILE A 634 1.11 6.41 -41.49
C ILE A 634 2.48 6.44 -42.18
N TYR A 635 2.62 7.34 -43.14
CA TYR A 635 3.90 7.57 -43.81
C TYR A 635 4.73 8.56 -43.01
N VAL A 636 5.99 8.21 -42.76
CA VAL A 636 6.94 9.05 -42.02
C VAL A 636 8.21 9.26 -42.83
N ALA A 637 8.82 10.43 -42.71
CA ALA A 637 10.11 10.76 -43.26
C ALA A 637 10.98 11.39 -42.16
N GLN A 638 12.27 11.10 -42.18
CA GLN A 638 13.21 11.71 -41.24
C GLN A 638 13.37 13.20 -41.57
N ASP A 639 13.35 14.05 -40.54
CA ASP A 639 13.38 15.51 -40.71
C ASP A 639 14.59 15.96 -41.57
N GLY A 640 14.34 16.81 -42.56
CA GLY A 640 15.34 17.32 -43.51
C GLY A 640 15.55 16.51 -44.81
N LEU A 641 14.97 15.32 -44.97
CA LEU A 641 15.04 14.53 -46.21
C LEU A 641 13.90 14.90 -47.19
N ALA A 642 14.10 15.95 -47.99
CA ALA A 642 13.21 16.33 -49.10
C ALA A 642 13.49 15.48 -50.37
N GLY A 643 13.36 14.16 -50.26
CA GLY A 643 13.49 13.25 -51.40
C GLY A 643 12.24 13.22 -52.30
N ASP A 644 12.39 12.68 -53.51
CA ASP A 644 11.26 12.33 -54.38
C ASP A 644 10.38 11.28 -53.66
N MET A 645 9.17 11.69 -53.25
CA MET A 645 8.25 10.84 -52.48
C MET A 645 7.40 9.89 -53.35
N GLY A 646 7.84 9.63 -54.60
CA GLY A 646 7.27 8.59 -55.44
C GLY A 646 5.77 8.76 -55.74
N GLY A 647 5.28 10.01 -55.74
CA GLY A 647 3.87 10.34 -55.97
C GLY A 647 2.98 10.33 -54.71
N ILE A 648 3.53 10.08 -53.51
CA ILE A 648 2.81 10.26 -52.24
C ILE A 648 2.70 11.76 -51.93
N ASP A 649 1.49 12.22 -51.61
CA ASP A 649 1.21 13.61 -51.26
C ASP A 649 1.98 14.05 -49.99
N PRO A 650 2.88 15.05 -50.06
CA PRO A 650 3.65 15.51 -48.91
C PRO A 650 2.84 16.04 -47.73
N SER A 651 1.57 16.39 -47.96
CA SER A 651 0.65 16.76 -46.88
C SER A 651 0.17 15.56 -46.04
N ARG A 652 0.47 14.33 -46.46
CA ARG A 652 0.11 13.08 -45.78
C ARG A 652 1.29 12.35 -45.15
N VAL A 653 2.50 12.88 -45.30
CA VAL A 653 3.74 12.30 -44.75
C VAL A 653 4.19 13.13 -43.56
N LEU A 654 4.39 12.49 -42.40
CA LEU A 654 4.88 13.14 -41.19
C LEU A 654 6.40 13.29 -41.22
N ALA A 655 6.91 14.48 -40.97
CA ALA A 655 8.32 14.77 -40.74
C ALA A 655 8.60 14.60 -39.24
N LEU A 656 9.37 13.56 -38.89
CA LEU A 656 9.60 13.17 -37.49
C LEU A 656 11.11 13.12 -37.19
N ASP A 657 11.47 13.48 -35.96
CA ASP A 657 12.74 13.05 -35.38
C ASP A 657 12.64 11.63 -34.80
N ALA A 658 13.78 11.06 -34.41
CA ALA A 658 13.85 9.69 -33.89
C ALA A 658 13.00 9.47 -32.62
N GLU A 659 12.82 10.50 -31.78
CA GLU A 659 12.00 10.39 -30.58
C GLU A 659 10.51 10.40 -30.94
N GLN A 660 10.08 11.32 -31.80
CA GLN A 660 8.70 11.40 -32.24
C GLN A 660 8.27 10.13 -32.97
N GLN A 661 9.15 9.58 -33.81
CA GLN A 661 8.90 8.32 -34.51
C GLN A 661 8.75 7.16 -33.53
N ARG A 662 9.64 7.01 -32.53
CA ARG A 662 9.50 5.96 -31.52
C ARG A 662 8.19 6.10 -30.73
N LEU A 663 7.86 7.30 -30.26
CA LEU A 663 6.62 7.52 -29.51
C LEU A 663 5.37 7.28 -30.38
N LEU A 664 5.44 7.60 -31.67
CA LEU A 664 4.39 7.26 -32.61
C LEU A 664 4.28 5.73 -32.78
N ILE A 665 5.40 5.00 -32.92
CA ILE A 665 5.42 3.53 -32.95
C ILE A 665 4.77 2.97 -31.68
N GLU A 666 5.08 3.50 -30.50
CA GLU A 666 4.46 3.07 -29.23
C GLU A 666 2.94 3.32 -29.19
N MET A 667 2.48 4.40 -29.83
CA MET A 667 1.06 4.73 -29.93
C MET A 667 0.30 3.81 -30.90
N ILE A 668 0.83 3.58 -32.10
CA ILE A 668 0.07 2.99 -33.22
C ILE A 668 0.60 1.65 -33.74
N GLY A 669 1.76 1.19 -33.27
CA GLY A 669 2.44 -0.02 -33.73
C GLY A 669 3.38 0.23 -34.92
N ALA A 670 4.49 -0.51 -34.98
CA ALA A 670 5.50 -0.40 -36.02
C ALA A 670 4.97 -0.89 -37.38
N ASP A 671 4.08 -1.88 -37.37
CA ASP A 671 3.36 -2.34 -38.56
C ASP A 671 2.50 -1.26 -39.20
N CYS A 672 2.10 -0.22 -38.48
CA CYS A 672 1.30 0.86 -39.06
C CYS A 672 2.16 1.98 -39.66
N ILE A 673 3.49 1.91 -39.54
CA ILE A 673 4.41 2.98 -39.96
C ILE A 673 5.20 2.55 -41.20
N VAL A 674 5.23 3.44 -42.20
CA VAL A 674 6.01 3.27 -43.42
C VAL A 674 7.05 4.38 -43.50
N GLU A 675 8.32 4.01 -43.34
CA GLU A 675 9.45 4.91 -43.45
C GLU A 675 9.82 5.15 -44.92
N LEU A 676 9.75 6.42 -45.33
CA LEU A 676 10.19 6.86 -46.66
C LEU A 676 11.67 7.26 -46.57
N SER A 677 12.54 6.51 -47.25
CA SER A 677 13.96 6.81 -47.41
C SER A 677 14.28 7.12 -48.87
N ALA A 678 15.35 7.89 -49.11
CA ALA A 678 15.83 8.22 -50.45
C ALA A 678 16.21 7.00 -51.30
N THR A 679 16.40 5.83 -50.68
CA THR A 679 16.70 4.56 -51.34
C THR A 679 15.49 3.61 -51.44
N THR A 680 14.35 3.95 -50.84
CA THR A 680 13.16 3.10 -50.92
C THR A 680 12.62 3.18 -52.35
N PRO A 681 12.53 2.06 -53.09
CA PRO A 681 12.04 2.09 -54.46
C PRO A 681 10.62 2.65 -54.50
N THR A 682 10.27 3.31 -55.61
CA THR A 682 8.96 3.89 -55.97
C THR A 682 7.75 2.95 -55.84
N ASN A 683 7.96 1.68 -55.49
CA ASN A 683 6.93 0.69 -55.14
C ASN A 683 6.67 0.63 -53.61
N ALA A 684 6.78 1.75 -52.89
CA ALA A 684 6.39 1.84 -51.48
C ALA A 684 4.86 1.70 -51.26
N GLY A 685 4.07 1.65 -52.35
CA GLY A 685 2.65 1.29 -52.32
C GLY A 685 2.43 -0.21 -52.23
N LEU A 686 1.27 -0.61 -51.72
CA LEU A 686 0.76 -2.00 -51.68
C LEU A 686 0.49 -2.51 -53.12
N GLY A 687 1.55 -2.73 -53.90
CA GLY A 687 1.49 -3.23 -55.27
C GLY A 687 1.40 -4.77 -55.33
N GLU A 688 1.11 -5.31 -56.51
CA GLU A 688 1.15 -6.75 -56.74
C GLU A 688 2.57 -7.29 -56.50
N LEU A 689 2.67 -8.34 -55.69
CA LEU A 689 3.92 -9.05 -55.44
C LEU A 689 4.11 -10.13 -56.50
N ASP A 690 5.30 -10.19 -57.09
CA ASP A 690 5.77 -11.34 -57.85
C ASP A 690 6.38 -12.40 -56.92
N GLU A 691 6.61 -13.59 -57.46
CA GLU A 691 7.12 -14.75 -56.72
C GLU A 691 8.49 -14.47 -56.07
N ALA A 692 9.36 -13.70 -56.74
CA ALA A 692 10.68 -13.34 -56.24
C ALA A 692 10.60 -12.39 -55.02
N MET A 693 9.69 -11.43 -55.03
CA MET A 693 9.45 -10.55 -53.88
C MET A 693 8.84 -11.30 -52.69
N ILE A 694 7.93 -12.25 -52.96
CA ILE A 694 7.35 -13.12 -51.93
C ILE A 694 8.47 -13.92 -51.24
N GLU A 695 9.31 -14.62 -52.02
CA GLU A 695 10.44 -15.38 -51.49
C GLU A 695 11.40 -14.50 -50.67
N HIS A 696 11.68 -13.28 -51.15
CA HIS A 696 12.48 -12.31 -50.43
C HIS A 696 11.87 -11.94 -49.07
N TYR A 697 10.60 -11.57 -49.02
CA TYR A 697 9.93 -11.18 -47.77
C TYR A 697 9.79 -12.34 -46.78
N VAL A 698 9.54 -13.56 -47.27
CA VAL A 698 9.54 -14.76 -46.43
C VAL A 698 10.92 -14.98 -45.81
N ALA A 699 11.99 -14.84 -46.59
CA ALA A 699 13.36 -14.96 -46.10
C ALA A 699 13.69 -13.89 -45.03
N VAL A 700 13.21 -12.65 -45.22
CA VAL A 700 13.39 -11.56 -44.24
C VAL A 700 12.70 -11.89 -42.90
N LEU A 701 11.49 -12.47 -42.93
CA LEU A 701 10.79 -12.90 -41.71
C LEU A 701 11.42 -14.12 -41.05
N GLN A 702 12.00 -15.03 -41.82
CA GLN A 702 12.63 -16.25 -41.29
C GLN A 702 14.06 -16.04 -40.79
N ALA A 703 14.72 -14.93 -41.15
CA ALA A 703 16.06 -14.61 -40.69
C ALA A 703 16.10 -14.57 -39.14
N PRO A 704 17.11 -15.18 -38.48
CA PRO A 704 17.21 -15.16 -37.03
C PRO A 704 17.45 -13.73 -36.53
N VAL A 705 16.70 -13.33 -35.50
CA VAL A 705 16.93 -12.07 -34.78
C VAL A 705 18.24 -12.24 -34.01
N SER A 706 19.34 -11.72 -34.55
CA SER A 706 20.66 -11.87 -33.93
C SER A 706 20.71 -11.09 -32.62
N ALA A 707 21.14 -11.75 -31.54
CA ALA A 707 21.14 -11.22 -30.18
C ALA A 707 22.15 -10.08 -29.92
N GLU A 708 23.08 -9.83 -30.85
CA GLU A 708 24.03 -8.72 -30.79
C GLU A 708 23.97 -7.93 -32.10
N GLY A 709 23.47 -6.69 -32.04
CA GLY A 709 23.29 -5.82 -33.21
C GLY A 709 22.05 -6.15 -34.04
N ALA A 710 20.90 -6.36 -33.37
CA ALA A 710 19.63 -6.66 -34.00
C ALA A 710 19.40 -5.78 -35.25
N PRO A 711 19.15 -6.38 -36.43
CA PRO A 711 18.81 -5.60 -37.61
C PRO A 711 17.64 -4.70 -37.27
N ASP A 712 17.65 -3.48 -37.83
CA ASP A 712 16.51 -2.57 -37.83
C ASP A 712 15.22 -3.38 -38.01
N PRO A 713 14.22 -3.32 -37.10
CA PRO A 713 13.01 -4.12 -37.21
C PRO A 713 12.14 -3.70 -38.41
N ALA A 714 12.37 -2.51 -38.99
CA ALA A 714 11.57 -1.96 -40.09
C ALA A 714 11.41 -2.88 -41.32
N PRO A 715 12.44 -3.60 -41.82
CA PRO A 715 12.30 -4.52 -42.95
C PRO A 715 11.41 -5.72 -42.64
N ARG A 716 11.39 -6.21 -41.39
CA ARG A 716 10.50 -7.32 -40.99
C ARG A 716 9.05 -6.87 -40.93
N HIS A 717 8.78 -5.69 -40.35
CA HIS A 717 7.44 -5.09 -40.35
C HIS A 717 6.94 -4.82 -41.78
N HIS A 718 7.82 -4.29 -42.65
CA HIS A 718 7.49 -4.11 -44.06
C HIS A 718 7.20 -5.44 -44.77
N ALA A 719 8.05 -6.45 -44.61
CA ALA A 719 7.84 -7.78 -45.19
C ALA A 719 6.50 -8.40 -44.72
N ARG A 720 6.20 -8.32 -43.42
CA ARG A 720 4.93 -8.81 -42.85
C ARG A 720 3.73 -8.11 -43.49
N ARG A 721 3.72 -6.78 -43.54
CA ARG A 721 2.65 -6.00 -44.18
C ARG A 721 2.43 -6.40 -45.64
N MET A 722 3.51 -6.51 -46.42
CA MET A 722 3.41 -6.82 -47.84
C MET A 722 2.81 -8.22 -48.06
N LEU A 723 3.24 -9.21 -47.28
CA LEU A 723 2.69 -10.57 -47.32
C LEU A 723 1.23 -10.63 -46.85
N GLN A 724 0.86 -9.91 -45.78
CA GLN A 724 -0.52 -9.79 -45.32
C GLN A 724 -1.41 -9.17 -46.42
N SER A 725 -0.99 -8.05 -47.02
CA SER A 725 -1.72 -7.38 -48.10
C SER A 725 -1.91 -8.29 -49.30
N HIS A 726 -0.89 -9.05 -49.68
CA HIS A 726 -0.94 -9.97 -50.80
C HIS A 726 -1.94 -11.11 -50.56
N LEU A 727 -1.90 -11.74 -49.38
CA LEU A 727 -2.85 -12.79 -48.99
C LEU A 727 -4.30 -12.30 -49.02
N ILE A 728 -4.54 -11.10 -48.50
CA ILE A 728 -5.86 -10.47 -48.48
C ILE A 728 -6.35 -10.15 -49.90
N ALA A 729 -5.47 -9.64 -50.76
CA ALA A 729 -5.79 -9.36 -52.16
C ALA A 729 -6.13 -10.65 -52.93
N LEU A 730 -5.35 -11.73 -52.73
CA LEU A 730 -5.63 -13.04 -53.33
C LEU A 730 -7.00 -13.57 -52.91
N ALA A 731 -7.35 -13.45 -51.63
CA ALA A 731 -8.64 -13.86 -51.10
C ALA A 731 -9.81 -13.08 -51.71
N SER A 732 -9.59 -11.79 -51.97
CA SER A 732 -10.61 -10.90 -52.54
C SER A 732 -10.83 -11.17 -54.03
N GLY A 733 -9.84 -11.73 -54.72
CA GLY A 733 -9.82 -11.96 -56.17
C GLY A 733 -10.35 -13.32 -56.64
N GLU A 734 -11.10 -14.06 -55.81
CA GLU A 734 -11.62 -15.41 -56.09
C GLU A 734 -10.55 -16.47 -56.45
N GLN A 735 -9.26 -16.21 -56.21
CA GLN A 735 -8.23 -17.22 -56.41
C GLN A 735 -8.17 -18.18 -55.22
N PRO A 736 -8.17 -19.50 -55.44
CA PRO A 736 -8.11 -20.48 -54.34
C PRO A 736 -6.77 -20.37 -53.60
N ILE A 737 -6.85 -19.99 -52.32
CA ILE A 737 -5.71 -19.74 -51.43
C ILE A 737 -5.13 -21.05 -50.85
N GLU A 738 -5.91 -22.13 -50.87
CA GLU A 738 -5.62 -23.42 -50.20
C GLU A 738 -4.30 -24.07 -50.64
N SER A 739 -3.71 -23.66 -51.76
CA SER A 739 -2.43 -24.18 -52.28
C SER A 739 -1.20 -23.31 -51.95
N SER A 740 -1.38 -22.15 -51.31
CA SER A 740 -0.29 -21.23 -51.00
C SER A 740 0.41 -21.59 -49.68
N ALA A 741 1.71 -21.86 -49.72
CA ALA A 741 2.53 -22.06 -48.51
C ALA A 741 2.48 -20.84 -47.56
N LEU A 742 2.14 -19.65 -48.08
CA LEU A 742 1.97 -18.43 -47.28
C LEU A 742 0.75 -18.49 -46.35
N ALA A 743 -0.31 -19.21 -46.72
CA ALA A 743 -1.54 -19.27 -45.94
C ALA A 743 -1.34 -19.90 -44.55
N GLY A 744 -0.34 -20.77 -44.41
CA GLY A 744 0.07 -21.40 -43.15
C GLY A 744 1.08 -20.60 -42.33
N MET A 745 1.61 -19.48 -42.84
CA MET A 745 2.56 -18.64 -42.10
C MET A 745 1.85 -17.85 -41.00
N LEU A 746 2.48 -17.75 -39.83
CA LEU A 746 1.97 -17.02 -38.68
C LEU A 746 2.21 -15.51 -38.86
N LEU A 747 1.28 -14.85 -39.57
CA LEU A 747 1.41 -13.44 -39.95
C LEU A 747 0.51 -12.50 -39.17
N PHE A 748 -0.49 -13.00 -38.43
CA PHE A 748 -1.51 -12.17 -37.78
C PHE A 748 -1.36 -12.25 -36.26
N ASP A 749 -1.11 -11.13 -35.59
CA ASP A 749 -0.92 -11.12 -34.14
C ASP A 749 -2.27 -11.27 -33.41
N ALA A 750 -2.32 -12.20 -32.46
CA ALA A 750 -3.48 -12.59 -31.68
C ALA A 750 -3.11 -12.63 -30.19
N PRO A 751 -3.65 -11.72 -29.36
CA PRO A 751 -3.24 -11.55 -27.96
C PRO A 751 -3.33 -12.81 -27.09
N GLN A 752 -4.26 -13.72 -27.42
CA GLN A 752 -4.47 -14.96 -26.67
C GLN A 752 -3.74 -16.18 -27.25
N SER A 753 -3.23 -16.12 -28.48
CA SER A 753 -2.63 -17.29 -29.14
C SER A 753 -1.26 -17.01 -29.75
N GLY A 754 -0.69 -15.84 -29.49
CA GLY A 754 0.54 -15.36 -30.10
C GLY A 754 0.30 -14.90 -31.52
N GLN A 755 0.59 -15.75 -32.50
CA GLN A 755 0.42 -15.45 -33.92
C GLN A 755 -0.48 -16.49 -34.59
N LEU A 756 -1.27 -16.05 -35.56
CA LEU A 756 -2.21 -16.85 -36.32
C LEU A 756 -1.83 -16.88 -37.79
N SER A 757 -2.15 -18.00 -38.43
CA SER A 757 -2.06 -18.11 -39.88
C SER A 757 -3.32 -17.61 -40.57
N PHE A 758 -3.19 -17.18 -41.83
CA PHE A 758 -4.35 -16.77 -42.62
C PHE A 758 -5.36 -17.90 -42.79
N ALA A 759 -4.88 -19.14 -42.95
CA ALA A 759 -5.74 -20.32 -43.01
C ALA A 759 -6.57 -20.51 -41.73
N THR A 760 -5.97 -20.27 -40.55
CA THR A 760 -6.69 -20.33 -39.27
C THR A 760 -7.71 -19.20 -39.14
N LEU A 761 -7.38 -18.00 -39.61
CA LEU A 761 -8.31 -16.86 -39.65
C LEU A 761 -9.54 -17.19 -40.50
N MET A 762 -9.34 -17.64 -41.73
CA MET A 762 -10.43 -17.96 -42.65
C MET A 762 -11.27 -19.15 -42.18
N ALA A 763 -10.64 -20.20 -41.64
CA ALA A 763 -11.37 -21.33 -41.08
C ALA A 763 -12.30 -20.94 -39.92
N ALA A 764 -11.95 -19.92 -39.12
CA ALA A 764 -12.83 -19.39 -38.08
C ALA A 764 -14.02 -18.62 -38.69
N VAL A 765 -13.77 -17.83 -39.73
CA VAL A 765 -14.80 -17.08 -40.46
C VAL A 765 -15.80 -18.04 -41.13
N ASP A 766 -15.30 -19.10 -41.76
CA ASP A 766 -16.14 -20.13 -42.40
C ASP A 766 -17.02 -20.88 -41.39
N GLN A 767 -16.59 -20.95 -40.13
CA GLN A 767 -17.38 -21.47 -39.01
C GLN A 767 -18.40 -20.45 -38.46
N GLY A 768 -18.52 -19.27 -39.09
CA GLY A 768 -19.37 -18.17 -38.64
C GLY A 768 -18.87 -17.46 -37.38
N ARG A 769 -17.59 -17.66 -37.00
CA ARG A 769 -17.02 -16.97 -35.83
C ARG A 769 -16.64 -15.55 -36.24
N PRO A 770 -17.09 -14.52 -35.51
CA PRO A 770 -16.74 -13.16 -35.85
C PRO A 770 -15.27 -12.88 -35.52
N VAL A 771 -14.63 -12.05 -36.34
CA VAL A 771 -13.26 -11.57 -36.13
C VAL A 771 -13.33 -10.30 -35.30
N VAL A 772 -12.59 -10.27 -34.21
CA VAL A 772 -12.54 -9.19 -33.24
C VAL A 772 -11.20 -8.53 -33.31
N MET A 773 -11.16 -7.21 -33.35
CA MET A 773 -9.93 -6.48 -33.08
C MET A 773 -9.99 -5.94 -31.65
N LEU A 774 -9.03 -6.32 -30.81
CA LEU A 774 -8.92 -5.74 -29.47
C LEU A 774 -8.62 -4.26 -29.58
N ASP A 775 -9.36 -3.42 -28.85
CA ASP A 775 -8.96 -2.03 -28.66
C ASP A 775 -7.68 -1.99 -27.83
N GLY A 776 -6.77 -1.07 -28.10
CA GLY A 776 -5.52 -0.96 -27.36
C GLY A 776 -4.44 -0.20 -28.13
N ARG A 777 -3.19 -0.35 -27.69
CA ARG A 777 -2.02 0.09 -28.46
C ARG A 777 -1.81 -0.83 -29.67
N GLY A 778 -1.06 -0.33 -30.66
CA GLY A 778 -0.70 -1.12 -31.83
C GLY A 778 0.01 -2.44 -31.47
N CYS A 779 -0.24 -3.47 -32.29
CA CYS A 779 0.13 -4.88 -32.10
C CYS A 779 1.56 -5.19 -31.61
N ASP A 780 2.53 -4.31 -31.83
CA ASP A 780 3.95 -4.57 -31.58
C ASP A 780 4.42 -4.29 -30.13
N SER A 781 3.56 -3.75 -29.25
CA SER A 781 3.92 -3.42 -27.86
C SER A 781 3.47 -4.45 -26.81
N VAL A 782 2.96 -5.61 -27.22
CA VAL A 782 2.32 -6.57 -26.31
C VAL A 782 3.28 -7.72 -25.98
N THR A 783 3.95 -7.64 -24.82
CA THR A 783 4.45 -8.85 -24.15
C THR A 783 3.25 -9.72 -23.79
N LEU A 784 3.16 -10.90 -24.39
CA LEU A 784 2.13 -11.90 -24.08
C LEU A 784 2.15 -12.18 -22.57
N PHE A 785 0.97 -12.24 -21.96
CA PHE A 785 0.84 -12.69 -20.57
C PHE A 785 1.49 -14.06 -20.40
N ASP A 786 2.02 -14.31 -19.20
CA ASP A 786 2.57 -15.60 -18.79
C ASP A 786 1.60 -16.74 -19.18
N ASP A 787 2.12 -17.76 -19.89
CA ASP A 787 1.37 -18.78 -20.65
C ASP A 787 0.28 -19.52 -19.83
N ASN A 788 0.41 -19.47 -18.50
CA ASN A 788 -0.52 -20.11 -17.57
C ASN A 788 -1.90 -19.43 -17.47
N PHE A 789 -2.03 -18.13 -17.79
CA PHE A 789 -3.32 -17.42 -17.72
C PHE A 789 -4.23 -17.74 -18.91
N ILE A 790 -3.65 -17.91 -20.10
CA ILE A 790 -4.37 -18.11 -21.36
C ILE A 790 -5.06 -19.49 -21.41
N LEU A 791 -4.45 -20.52 -20.80
CA LEU A 791 -4.97 -21.88 -20.87
C LEU A 791 -6.31 -22.10 -20.14
N ALA A 792 -6.68 -21.23 -19.19
CA ALA A 792 -7.94 -21.35 -18.46
C ALA A 792 -9.16 -20.80 -19.23
N VAL A 793 -8.96 -19.91 -20.21
CA VAL A 793 -10.05 -19.18 -20.90
C VAL A 793 -10.24 -19.62 -22.36
N GLN A 794 -9.49 -20.62 -22.84
CA GLN A 794 -9.64 -21.18 -24.19
C GLN A 794 -10.92 -21.99 -24.36
N ASN A 795 -12.06 -21.31 -24.38
CA ASN A 795 -13.28 -21.85 -24.93
C ASN A 795 -13.15 -21.77 -26.45
N LYS A 796 -12.86 -22.90 -27.11
CA LYS A 796 -12.62 -23.01 -28.58
C LYS A 796 -13.75 -22.43 -29.45
N GLN A 797 -14.90 -22.12 -28.88
CA GLN A 797 -16.09 -21.58 -29.55
C GLN A 797 -16.21 -20.04 -29.49
N GLY A 798 -15.30 -19.33 -28.82
CA GLY A 798 -15.32 -17.86 -28.75
C GLY A 798 -15.00 -17.16 -30.08
N PRO A 799 -15.22 -15.84 -30.18
CA PRO A 799 -14.86 -15.07 -31.37
C PRO A 799 -13.32 -15.03 -31.55
N LEU A 800 -12.84 -14.87 -32.78
CA LEU A 800 -11.41 -14.87 -33.05
C LEU A 800 -10.83 -13.49 -32.77
N GLN A 801 -9.87 -13.37 -31.85
CA GLN A 801 -9.31 -12.07 -31.45
C GLN A 801 -7.97 -11.80 -32.14
N LEU A 802 -7.86 -10.63 -32.76
CA LEU A 802 -6.65 -10.03 -33.32
C LEU A 802 -6.22 -8.82 -32.48
N ALA A 803 -4.93 -8.54 -32.46
CA ALA A 803 -4.40 -7.32 -31.86
C ALA A 803 -4.81 -6.08 -32.67
N MET A 804 -4.85 -4.91 -32.03
CA MET A 804 -5.16 -3.65 -32.72
C MET A 804 -4.12 -3.36 -33.81
N ASN A 805 -4.56 -3.32 -35.06
CA ASN A 805 -3.73 -2.92 -36.19
C ASN A 805 -4.61 -2.20 -37.23
N PRO A 806 -4.58 -0.85 -37.26
CA PRO A 806 -5.30 -0.03 -38.21
C PRO A 806 -5.23 -0.50 -39.68
N PHE A 807 -4.05 -0.89 -40.14
CA PHE A 807 -3.85 -1.41 -41.50
C PHE A 807 -4.61 -2.72 -41.72
N LEU A 808 -4.46 -3.69 -40.81
CA LEU A 808 -5.15 -4.97 -40.91
C LEU A 808 -6.67 -4.83 -40.81
N ALA A 809 -7.18 -3.94 -39.94
CA ALA A 809 -8.62 -3.68 -39.82
C ALA A 809 -9.22 -3.28 -41.17
N ILE A 810 -8.60 -2.31 -41.84
CA ILE A 810 -9.06 -1.80 -43.14
C ILE A 810 -8.82 -2.81 -44.25
N ALA A 811 -7.68 -3.51 -44.24
CA ALA A 811 -7.34 -4.50 -45.26
C ALA A 811 -8.26 -5.74 -45.20
N LEU A 812 -8.65 -6.19 -44.01
CA LEU A 812 -9.52 -7.36 -43.83
C LEU A 812 -11.00 -7.09 -44.07
N ALA A 813 -11.44 -5.83 -43.98
CA ALA A 813 -12.84 -5.43 -44.11
C ALA A 813 -13.58 -5.96 -45.36
N PRO A 814 -12.97 -6.06 -46.56
CA PRO A 814 -13.61 -6.64 -47.74
C PRO A 814 -13.88 -8.15 -47.63
N LEU A 815 -13.16 -8.86 -46.76
CA LEU A 815 -13.21 -10.31 -46.63
C LEU A 815 -14.05 -10.77 -45.44
N VAL A 816 -13.90 -10.06 -44.31
CA VAL A 816 -14.47 -10.47 -43.03
C VAL A 816 -15.04 -9.25 -42.31
N ARG A 817 -16.15 -9.46 -41.60
CA ARG A 817 -16.66 -8.44 -40.69
C ARG A 817 -15.74 -8.35 -39.48
N VAL A 818 -14.89 -7.33 -39.46
CA VAL A 818 -14.05 -7.00 -38.29
C VAL A 818 -14.91 -6.19 -37.31
N GLU A 819 -15.10 -6.71 -36.11
CA GLU A 819 -15.86 -6.06 -35.04
C GLU A 819 -14.91 -5.55 -33.94
N PRO A 820 -15.21 -4.42 -33.28
CA PRO A 820 -14.47 -4.03 -32.08
C PRO A 820 -14.63 -5.05 -30.96
N ALA A 821 -13.67 -5.08 -30.05
CA ALA A 821 -13.73 -5.94 -28.88
C ALA A 821 -14.82 -5.54 -27.89
N PHE A 822 -15.10 -4.25 -27.82
CA PHE A 822 -16.12 -3.68 -26.96
C PHE A 822 -17.28 -3.18 -27.81
N GLY A 823 -18.51 -3.50 -27.41
CA GLY A 823 -19.71 -2.97 -28.05
C GLY A 823 -19.96 -1.49 -27.75
N PHE A 824 -19.10 -0.84 -26.96
CA PHE A 824 -19.24 0.55 -26.52
C PHE A 824 -17.94 1.32 -26.78
N ALA A 825 -18.04 2.64 -26.96
CA ALA A 825 -16.87 3.49 -27.15
C ALA A 825 -16.11 3.67 -25.83
N LEU A 826 -14.84 3.24 -25.79
CA LEU A 826 -13.98 3.42 -24.61
C LEU A 826 -13.79 4.90 -24.21
N ALA A 827 -13.84 5.82 -25.18
CA ALA A 827 -13.79 7.26 -24.90
C ALA A 827 -14.99 7.78 -24.09
N GLY A 828 -16.17 7.17 -24.26
CA GLY A 828 -17.39 7.54 -23.53
C GLY A 828 -17.32 7.24 -22.04
N ALA A 829 -16.55 6.22 -21.63
CA ALA A 829 -16.38 5.85 -20.22
C ALA A 829 -15.65 6.92 -19.38
N ASN A 830 -14.88 7.82 -20.02
CA ASN A 830 -14.15 8.91 -19.36
C ASN A 830 -14.74 10.30 -19.63
N ASN A 831 -15.75 10.42 -20.49
CA ASN A 831 -16.38 11.68 -20.85
C ASN A 831 -17.57 11.99 -19.92
N TRP A 832 -17.30 12.13 -18.62
CA TRP A 832 -18.28 12.68 -17.65
C TRP A 832 -18.62 14.17 -17.89
N LEU A 833 -17.97 14.80 -18.89
CA LEU A 833 -18.01 16.25 -19.18
C LEU A 833 -18.65 16.61 -20.52
N THR A 834 -18.91 15.66 -21.42
CA THR A 834 -19.72 15.92 -22.61
C THR A 834 -21.16 15.53 -22.31
N ASP A 835 -22.10 16.45 -22.48
CA ASP A 835 -23.55 16.34 -22.25
C ASP A 835 -24.26 15.29 -23.14
N GLU A 836 -23.72 14.08 -23.30
CA GLU A 836 -24.49 12.92 -23.74
C GLU A 836 -24.83 12.03 -22.53
N PRO A 837 -25.81 12.43 -21.69
CA PRO A 837 -26.20 11.75 -20.44
C PRO A 837 -26.89 10.39 -20.63
N HIS A 838 -26.63 9.64 -21.71
CA HIS A 838 -27.46 8.49 -22.10
C HIS A 838 -26.69 7.21 -22.48
N ALA A 839 -25.40 7.07 -22.15
CA ALA A 839 -24.69 5.82 -22.41
C ALA A 839 -25.07 4.69 -21.43
N TYR A 840 -25.35 5.03 -20.17
CA TYR A 840 -25.64 4.08 -19.08
C TYR A 840 -27.01 4.32 -18.47
N LEU A 841 -27.73 3.24 -18.14
CA LEU A 841 -28.89 3.26 -17.26
C LEU A 841 -28.48 3.59 -15.82
N VAL A 842 -27.40 2.94 -15.38
CA VAL A 842 -26.75 3.16 -14.08
C VAL A 842 -25.24 2.97 -14.25
N GLN A 843 -24.45 3.72 -13.50
CA GLN A 843 -23.00 3.67 -13.53
C GLN A 843 -22.42 3.94 -12.14
N MET A 844 -21.22 3.43 -11.88
CA MET A 844 -20.48 3.68 -10.66
C MET A 844 -18.97 3.72 -10.91
N THR A 845 -18.25 4.48 -10.10
CA THR A 845 -16.80 4.45 -10.06
C THR A 845 -16.33 3.36 -9.10
N LEU A 846 -15.47 2.46 -9.57
CA LEU A 846 -14.79 1.46 -8.75
C LEU A 846 -13.39 1.98 -8.40
N ASP A 847 -13.03 1.99 -7.13
CA ASP A 847 -11.69 2.28 -6.64
C ASP A 847 -11.39 1.31 -5.48
N ALA A 848 -11.06 0.06 -5.83
CA ALA A 848 -10.88 -1.04 -4.87
C ALA A 848 -10.02 -2.15 -5.48
N GLY A 849 -9.25 -2.87 -4.65
CA GLY A 849 -8.45 -4.02 -5.12
C GLY A 849 -7.33 -3.65 -6.11
N GLY A 850 -6.77 -2.44 -6.00
CA GLY A 850 -5.75 -1.95 -6.91
C GLY A 850 -6.25 -1.63 -8.33
N VAL A 851 -7.57 -1.61 -8.52
CA VAL A 851 -8.20 -1.19 -9.78
C VAL A 851 -9.03 0.07 -9.60
N ARG A 852 -9.00 0.94 -10.61
CA ARG A 852 -9.75 2.18 -10.64
C ARG A 852 -10.45 2.36 -11.98
N GLY A 853 -11.73 2.68 -12.00
CA GLY A 853 -12.42 2.99 -13.25
C GLY A 853 -13.94 3.08 -13.11
N THR A 854 -14.66 2.94 -14.21
CA THR A 854 -16.12 3.08 -14.26
C THR A 854 -16.75 1.79 -14.78
N LEU A 855 -17.77 1.32 -14.08
CA LEU A 855 -18.63 0.20 -14.50
C LEU A 855 -20.07 0.70 -14.64
N GLY A 856 -20.83 0.11 -15.55
CA GLY A 856 -22.24 0.46 -15.73
C GLY A 856 -23.01 -0.52 -16.61
N ILE A 857 -24.32 -0.31 -16.66
CA ILE A 857 -25.26 -1.07 -17.52
C ILE A 857 -25.73 -0.11 -18.61
N THR A 858 -25.62 -0.49 -19.88
CA THR A 858 -25.91 0.41 -21.01
C THR A 858 -27.39 0.65 -21.22
N THR A 859 -27.76 1.78 -21.83
CA THR A 859 -29.15 2.10 -22.20
C THR A 859 -29.71 1.22 -23.31
N ARG A 860 -28.84 0.65 -24.15
CA ARG A 860 -29.19 -0.25 -25.24
C ARG A 860 -28.44 -1.58 -25.11
N PRO A 861 -29.03 -2.69 -25.60
CA PRO A 861 -28.35 -3.97 -25.62
C PRO A 861 -27.14 -3.92 -26.55
N LEU A 862 -25.98 -4.29 -26.01
CA LEU A 862 -24.74 -4.42 -26.78
C LEU A 862 -24.63 -5.82 -27.37
N ARG A 863 -24.13 -5.92 -28.61
CA ARG A 863 -23.78 -7.22 -29.21
C ARG A 863 -22.68 -7.94 -28.41
N ARG A 864 -21.82 -7.16 -27.75
CA ARG A 864 -20.71 -7.64 -26.94
C ARG A 864 -20.58 -6.84 -25.67
N VAL A 865 -20.78 -7.54 -24.57
CA VAL A 865 -20.52 -7.06 -23.21
C VAL A 865 -19.12 -7.50 -22.79
N GLY A 866 -18.44 -6.62 -22.06
CA GLY A 866 -17.08 -6.83 -21.58
C GLY A 866 -16.61 -5.64 -20.76
N ILE A 867 -15.78 -5.92 -19.76
CA ILE A 867 -15.09 -4.88 -19.01
C ILE A 867 -13.67 -4.78 -19.59
N ALA A 868 -13.30 -3.59 -20.05
CA ALA A 868 -11.95 -3.28 -20.49
C ALA A 868 -11.04 -3.12 -19.27
N LEU A 869 -9.92 -3.84 -19.24
CA LEU A 869 -8.89 -3.73 -18.22
C LEU A 869 -7.66 -3.09 -18.86
N LEU A 870 -7.34 -1.84 -18.53
CA LEU A 870 -6.10 -1.19 -18.90
C LEU A 870 -5.04 -1.46 -17.83
N ASN A 871 -3.95 -2.12 -18.19
CA ASN A 871 -2.75 -2.09 -17.38
C ASN A 871 -2.06 -0.73 -17.59
N ARG A 872 -1.94 0.07 -16.53
CA ARG A 872 -1.42 1.44 -16.58
C ARG A 872 0.08 1.50 -16.89
N GLU A 873 0.83 0.48 -16.50
CA GLU A 873 2.27 0.38 -16.74
C GLU A 873 2.55 -0.06 -18.17
N SER A 874 1.89 -1.13 -18.64
CA SER A 874 2.14 -1.67 -19.98
C SER A 874 1.30 -1.01 -21.08
N GLY A 875 0.24 -0.30 -20.73
CA GLY A 875 -0.78 0.22 -21.65
C GLY A 875 -1.59 -0.86 -22.35
N GLN A 876 -1.48 -2.12 -21.92
CA GLN A 876 -2.22 -3.22 -22.51
C GLN A 876 -3.68 -3.16 -22.08
N VAL A 877 -4.58 -3.34 -23.05
CA VAL A 877 -6.00 -3.48 -22.80
C VAL A 877 -6.35 -4.97 -22.90
N SER A 878 -6.93 -5.49 -21.82
CA SER A 878 -7.48 -6.84 -21.76
C SER A 878 -9.00 -6.78 -21.61
N GLN A 879 -9.69 -7.88 -21.87
CA GLN A 879 -11.14 -7.98 -21.72
C GLN A 879 -11.50 -8.99 -20.63
N LEU A 880 -12.26 -8.55 -19.62
CA LEU A 880 -12.82 -9.43 -18.60
C LEU A 880 -14.20 -9.92 -19.04
N VAL A 881 -14.23 -11.08 -19.70
CA VAL A 881 -15.44 -11.62 -20.33
C VAL A 881 -16.34 -12.36 -19.33
N GLU A 882 -15.77 -13.14 -18.39
CA GLU A 882 -16.54 -14.05 -17.54
C GLU A 882 -17.59 -13.32 -16.68
N HIS A 883 -17.20 -12.20 -16.07
CA HIS A 883 -18.13 -11.38 -15.27
C HIS A 883 -19.19 -10.68 -16.13
N SER A 884 -18.83 -10.26 -17.35
CA SER A 884 -19.75 -9.52 -18.24
C SER A 884 -20.86 -10.40 -18.83
N LYS A 885 -20.61 -11.69 -19.05
CA LYS A 885 -21.58 -12.62 -19.67
C LYS A 885 -22.82 -12.87 -18.80
N VAL A 886 -22.67 -12.77 -17.48
CA VAL A 886 -23.77 -13.03 -16.53
C VAL A 886 -24.55 -11.76 -16.21
N SER A 887 -23.89 -10.61 -16.29
CA SER A 887 -24.32 -9.36 -15.64
C SER A 887 -24.66 -8.23 -16.60
N ILE A 888 -24.29 -8.35 -17.87
CA ILE A 888 -24.44 -7.30 -18.91
C ILE A 888 -23.66 -6.02 -18.56
N ILE A 889 -22.82 -6.08 -17.52
CA ILE A 889 -22.01 -4.94 -17.10
C ILE A 889 -20.88 -4.75 -18.09
N VAL A 890 -20.73 -3.49 -18.47
CA VAL A 890 -19.59 -3.01 -19.25
C VAL A 890 -18.90 -1.91 -18.50
N GLY A 891 -17.68 -1.62 -18.91
CA GLY A 891 -16.93 -0.55 -18.30
C GLY A 891 -15.46 -0.64 -18.59
N PHE A 892 -14.73 0.22 -17.91
CA PHE A 892 -13.30 0.41 -18.10
C PHE A 892 -12.66 0.50 -16.72
N LEU A 893 -11.66 -0.35 -16.46
CA LEU A 893 -10.88 -0.37 -15.23
C LEU A 893 -9.40 -0.25 -15.56
N GLU A 894 -8.72 0.66 -14.90
CA GLU A 894 -7.27 0.79 -14.87
C GLU A 894 -6.69 -0.03 -13.73
N VAL A 895 -5.53 -0.65 -13.98
CA VAL A 895 -4.80 -1.43 -12.99
C VAL A 895 -3.38 -0.90 -12.90
N ALA A 896 -2.93 -0.60 -11.68
CA ALA A 896 -1.66 0.07 -11.45
C ALA A 896 -0.41 -0.77 -11.77
N SER A 897 -0.50 -2.11 -11.75
CA SER A 897 0.64 -3.00 -12.00
C SER A 897 0.22 -4.30 -12.66
N THR A 898 1.18 -5.17 -12.97
CA THR A 898 0.92 -6.58 -13.27
C THR A 898 0.01 -7.20 -12.20
N LEU A 899 -1.06 -7.84 -12.65
CA LEU A 899 -2.02 -8.52 -11.79
C LEU A 899 -1.47 -9.90 -11.44
N ASP A 900 -0.99 -10.05 -10.20
CA ASP A 900 -0.77 -11.38 -9.66
C ASP A 900 -2.13 -12.11 -9.43
N PRO A 901 -2.14 -13.44 -9.27
CA PRO A 901 -3.37 -14.19 -9.04
C PRO A 901 -4.16 -13.77 -7.79
N ALA A 902 -3.52 -13.17 -6.78
CA ALA A 902 -4.22 -12.69 -5.59
C ALA A 902 -4.98 -11.38 -5.88
N ARG A 903 -4.31 -10.40 -6.51
CA ARG A 903 -4.93 -9.14 -6.97
C ARG A 903 -6.03 -9.40 -7.99
N MET A 904 -5.89 -10.40 -8.87
CA MET A 904 -6.96 -10.82 -9.77
C MET A 904 -8.22 -11.25 -9.02
N ARG A 905 -8.08 -12.02 -7.93
CA ARG A 905 -9.22 -12.45 -7.11
C ARG A 905 -9.85 -11.30 -6.34
N GLU A 906 -9.04 -10.37 -5.84
CA GLU A 906 -9.52 -9.14 -5.20
C GLU A 906 -10.30 -8.26 -6.19
N MET A 907 -9.76 -8.05 -7.40
CA MET A 907 -10.40 -7.33 -8.49
C MET A 907 -11.72 -8.01 -8.88
N ALA A 908 -11.73 -9.32 -9.13
CA ALA A 908 -12.94 -10.08 -9.46
C ALA A 908 -14.02 -9.94 -8.36
N SER A 909 -13.60 -9.99 -7.10
CA SER A 909 -14.50 -9.76 -5.95
C SER A 909 -15.02 -8.32 -5.89
N ALA A 910 -14.18 -7.33 -6.23
CA ALA A 910 -14.57 -5.93 -6.28
C ALA A 910 -15.58 -5.65 -7.41
N VAL A 911 -15.34 -6.20 -8.61
CA VAL A 911 -16.25 -6.14 -9.75
C VAL A 911 -17.59 -6.80 -9.43
N HIS A 912 -17.58 -7.94 -8.74
CA HIS A 912 -18.82 -8.62 -8.35
C HIS A 912 -19.65 -7.81 -7.32
N ARG A 913 -19.00 -7.16 -6.35
CA ARG A 913 -19.72 -6.24 -5.43
C ARG A 913 -20.27 -5.00 -6.15
N ALA A 914 -19.51 -4.48 -7.11
CA ALA A 914 -19.95 -3.37 -7.95
C ALA A 914 -21.17 -3.77 -8.80
N GLU A 915 -21.17 -4.99 -9.33
CA GLU A 915 -22.30 -5.57 -10.05
C GLU A 915 -23.58 -5.60 -9.22
N GLU A 916 -23.53 -6.16 -8.00
CA GLU A 916 -24.69 -6.20 -7.12
C GLU A 916 -25.20 -4.78 -6.76
N THR A 917 -24.27 -3.83 -6.63
CA THR A 917 -24.60 -2.43 -6.34
C THR A 917 -25.31 -1.79 -7.54
N LEU A 918 -24.76 -1.92 -8.75
CA LEU A 918 -25.35 -1.41 -9.99
C LEU A 918 -26.73 -2.01 -10.24
N LEU A 919 -26.91 -3.31 -10.05
CA LEU A 919 -28.22 -3.96 -10.21
C LEU A 919 -29.22 -3.50 -9.14
N GLY A 920 -28.76 -3.26 -7.92
CA GLY A 920 -29.56 -2.68 -6.84
C GLY A 920 -30.03 -1.26 -7.14
N GLU A 921 -29.18 -0.45 -7.78
CA GLU A 921 -29.53 0.89 -8.27
C GLU A 921 -30.49 0.81 -9.45
N LEU A 922 -30.21 -0.04 -10.45
CA LEU A 922 -31.08 -0.23 -11.61
C LEU A 922 -32.49 -0.66 -11.20
N LEU A 923 -32.59 -1.54 -10.19
CA LEU A 923 -33.86 -1.98 -9.62
C LEU A 923 -34.67 -0.81 -9.02
N ARG A 924 -34.00 0.20 -8.45
CA ARG A 924 -34.65 1.38 -7.88
C ARG A 924 -35.09 2.35 -8.97
N GLU A 925 -34.26 2.55 -9.99
CA GLU A 925 -34.50 3.49 -11.09
C GLU A 925 -35.45 2.92 -12.15
N LEU A 926 -35.78 1.63 -12.11
CA LEU A 926 -36.58 0.95 -13.16
C LEU A 926 -37.93 1.65 -13.45
N THR A 927 -38.57 2.24 -12.45
CA THR A 927 -39.84 2.98 -12.62
C THR A 927 -39.67 4.36 -13.22
N ASP A 928 -38.47 4.93 -13.12
CA ASP A 928 -38.16 6.31 -13.44
C ASP A 928 -37.54 6.43 -14.85
N ILE A 929 -37.21 5.30 -15.50
CA ILE A 929 -36.78 5.25 -16.90
C ILE A 929 -37.95 5.60 -17.82
N GLU A 930 -37.93 6.81 -18.40
CA GLU A 930 -38.98 7.30 -19.31
C GLU A 930 -39.00 6.55 -20.66
N ASP A 931 -37.83 6.24 -21.23
CA ASP A 931 -37.72 5.54 -22.50
C ASP A 931 -38.13 4.06 -22.37
N GLU A 932 -39.17 3.67 -23.10
CA GLU A 932 -39.75 2.33 -23.01
C GLU A 932 -38.76 1.25 -23.47
N GLN A 933 -37.91 1.52 -24.47
CA GLN A 933 -36.90 0.56 -24.92
C GLN A 933 -35.81 0.35 -23.86
N ALA A 934 -35.30 1.42 -23.28
CA ALA A 934 -34.37 1.39 -22.15
C ALA A 934 -34.97 0.66 -20.94
N ARG A 935 -36.25 0.89 -20.62
CA ARG A 935 -36.95 0.20 -19.52
C ARG A 935 -37.10 -1.29 -19.77
N GLN A 936 -37.45 -1.68 -21.00
CA GLN A 936 -37.51 -3.09 -21.41
C GLN A 936 -36.14 -3.75 -21.37
N HIS A 937 -35.09 -3.04 -21.79
CA HIS A 937 -33.72 -3.51 -21.68
C HIS A 937 -33.29 -3.69 -20.21
N ALA A 938 -33.58 -2.72 -19.35
CA ALA A 938 -33.33 -2.79 -17.91
C ALA A 938 -34.02 -4.01 -17.27
N ALA A 939 -35.30 -4.22 -17.58
CA ALA A 939 -36.07 -5.36 -17.10
C ALA A 939 -35.48 -6.70 -17.56
N ALA A 940 -35.06 -6.80 -18.83
CA ALA A 940 -34.38 -7.97 -19.35
C ALA A 940 -33.06 -8.24 -18.60
N CYS A 941 -32.23 -7.21 -18.36
CA CYS A 941 -30.97 -7.37 -17.64
C CYS A 941 -31.16 -7.88 -16.21
N LEU A 942 -32.12 -7.31 -15.48
CA LEU A 942 -32.46 -7.74 -14.13
C LEU A 942 -32.91 -9.22 -14.13
N LEU A 943 -33.80 -9.60 -15.05
CA LEU A 943 -34.33 -10.96 -15.14
C LEU A 943 -33.27 -12.00 -15.53
N ASP A 944 -32.34 -11.66 -16.43
CA ASP A 944 -31.23 -12.54 -16.82
C ASP A 944 -30.29 -12.79 -15.64
N PHE A 945 -29.95 -11.73 -14.88
CA PHE A 945 -29.20 -11.87 -13.62
C PHE A 945 -29.96 -12.77 -12.63
N ALA A 946 -31.24 -12.52 -12.41
CA ALA A 946 -32.02 -13.32 -11.47
C ALA A 946 -32.12 -14.80 -11.87
N ALA A 947 -32.11 -15.08 -13.18
CA ALA A 947 -32.15 -16.44 -13.69
C ALA A 947 -30.83 -17.19 -13.58
N SER A 948 -29.68 -16.51 -13.56
CA SER A 948 -28.37 -17.14 -13.31
C SER A 948 -28.25 -17.66 -11.87
N HIS A 949 -28.98 -17.04 -10.95
CA HIS A 949 -29.10 -17.40 -9.53
C HIS A 949 -30.28 -18.33 -9.21
N LEU A 950 -31.07 -18.71 -10.22
CA LEU A 950 -32.23 -19.59 -10.07
C LEU A 950 -31.86 -21.04 -10.39
N ARG A 951 -32.11 -21.95 -9.45
CA ARG A 951 -31.95 -23.40 -9.66
C ARG A 951 -33.29 -24.09 -9.51
N LEU A 952 -33.73 -24.81 -10.55
CA LEU A 952 -34.88 -25.71 -10.51
C LEU A 952 -34.40 -27.14 -10.30
N PHE A 953 -34.96 -27.84 -9.31
CA PHE A 953 -34.62 -29.23 -9.07
C PHE A 953 -35.84 -30.05 -8.65
N ARG A 954 -35.81 -31.36 -8.94
CA ARG A 954 -36.80 -32.31 -8.40
C ARG A 954 -36.26 -32.96 -7.15
N ASP A 955 -37.08 -33.03 -6.11
CA ASP A 955 -36.76 -33.84 -4.95
C ASP A 955 -36.99 -35.33 -5.22
N GLU A 956 -36.69 -36.16 -4.22
CA GLU A 956 -36.87 -37.62 -4.29
C GLU A 956 -38.33 -38.06 -4.47
N ARG A 957 -39.30 -37.18 -4.18
CA ARG A 957 -40.73 -37.45 -4.35
C ARG A 957 -41.23 -37.08 -5.75
N GLY A 958 -40.35 -36.49 -6.57
CA GLY A 958 -40.68 -35.97 -7.89
C GLY A 958 -41.29 -34.57 -7.85
N ASP A 959 -41.41 -33.96 -6.67
CA ASP A 959 -41.90 -32.60 -6.50
C ASP A 959 -40.83 -31.62 -7.00
N THR A 960 -41.26 -30.61 -7.76
CA THR A 960 -40.35 -29.59 -8.30
C THR A 960 -40.19 -28.48 -7.28
N HIS A 961 -38.95 -28.13 -6.97
CA HIS A 961 -38.58 -27.03 -6.08
C HIS A 961 -37.68 -26.04 -6.83
N PHE A 962 -37.60 -24.83 -6.29
CA PHE A 962 -36.62 -23.84 -6.74
C PHE A 962 -35.80 -23.32 -5.56
N ALA A 963 -34.54 -22.98 -5.83
CA ALA A 963 -33.67 -22.27 -4.92
C ALA A 963 -33.13 -21.01 -5.61
N ILE A 964 -33.01 -19.93 -4.84
CA ILE A 964 -32.41 -18.67 -5.26
C ILE A 964 -31.25 -18.41 -4.31
N ASP A 965 -30.02 -18.35 -4.82
CA ASP A 965 -28.81 -18.23 -4.00
C ASP A 965 -28.34 -16.76 -3.80
N ASN A 966 -29.09 -15.78 -4.32
CA ASN A 966 -28.79 -14.35 -4.18
C ASN A 966 -30.03 -13.52 -3.76
N ALA A 967 -29.84 -12.58 -2.82
CA ALA A 967 -30.94 -11.75 -2.28
C ALA A 967 -31.48 -10.72 -3.28
N THR A 968 -30.61 -10.13 -4.11
CA THR A 968 -31.01 -9.19 -5.18
C THR A 968 -31.80 -9.92 -6.26
N ALA A 969 -31.40 -11.13 -6.63
CA ALA A 969 -32.16 -11.99 -7.55
C ALA A 969 -33.58 -12.28 -7.02
N ALA A 970 -33.72 -12.58 -5.73
CA ALA A 970 -35.04 -12.81 -5.13
C ALA A 970 -35.95 -11.57 -5.24
N ARG A 971 -35.41 -10.38 -4.96
CA ARG A 971 -36.14 -9.10 -5.09
C ARG A 971 -36.56 -8.82 -6.53
N ILE A 972 -35.70 -9.13 -7.50
CA ILE A 972 -36.01 -8.99 -8.93
C ILE A 972 -37.17 -9.92 -9.32
N LEU A 973 -37.13 -11.19 -8.88
CA LEU A 973 -38.19 -12.15 -9.20
C LEU A 973 -39.54 -11.80 -8.56
N GLU A 974 -39.56 -10.96 -7.53
CA GLU A 974 -40.78 -10.43 -6.90
C GLU A 974 -41.42 -9.27 -7.68
N LEU A 975 -40.70 -8.64 -8.63
CA LEU A 975 -41.23 -7.53 -9.41
C LEU A 975 -42.38 -7.98 -10.31
N PRO A 976 -43.50 -7.23 -10.37
CA PRO A 976 -44.62 -7.55 -11.23
C PRO A 976 -44.33 -7.12 -12.68
N LEU A 977 -43.45 -7.85 -13.38
CA LEU A 977 -43.03 -7.52 -14.74
C LEU A 977 -43.85 -8.23 -15.82
N PHE A 978 -44.54 -9.33 -15.52
CA PHE A 978 -45.15 -10.19 -16.53
C PHE A 978 -46.63 -9.89 -16.72
N PRO A 979 -47.05 -9.19 -17.80
CA PRO A 979 -48.46 -8.85 -18.00
C PRO A 979 -49.27 -10.10 -18.38
N LEU A 980 -50.31 -10.40 -17.60
CA LEU A 980 -51.27 -11.46 -17.93
C LEU A 980 -52.36 -10.95 -18.88
N GLN A 981 -53.05 -11.86 -19.56
CA GLN A 981 -54.26 -11.53 -20.34
C GLN A 981 -55.35 -10.84 -19.51
N SER A 982 -55.36 -11.03 -18.18
CA SER A 982 -56.27 -10.33 -17.26
C SER A 982 -55.94 -8.84 -17.07
N GLY A 983 -54.82 -8.36 -17.62
CA GLY A 983 -54.33 -6.99 -17.48
C GLY A 983 -53.54 -6.70 -16.20
N LEU A 984 -53.51 -7.65 -15.25
CA LEU A 984 -52.71 -7.51 -14.02
C LEU A 984 -51.33 -8.15 -14.21
N PRO A 985 -50.23 -7.42 -14.00
CA PRO A 985 -48.90 -8.01 -14.08
C PRO A 985 -48.64 -8.92 -12.87
N VAL A 986 -47.88 -9.99 -13.10
CA VAL A 986 -47.44 -10.93 -12.06
C VAL A 986 -45.92 -11.00 -11.98
N SER A 987 -45.43 -11.43 -10.81
CA SER A 987 -44.02 -11.65 -10.55
C SER A 987 -43.55 -13.02 -11.03
N ALA A 988 -42.31 -13.14 -11.50
CA ALA A 988 -41.69 -14.44 -11.83
C ALA A 988 -41.70 -15.42 -10.65
N LEU A 989 -41.54 -14.94 -9.41
CA LEU A 989 -41.60 -15.77 -8.21
C LEU A 989 -42.97 -16.45 -8.02
N ARG A 990 -44.06 -15.74 -8.37
CA ARG A 990 -45.42 -16.30 -8.37
C ARG A 990 -45.59 -17.35 -9.46
N MET A 991 -45.00 -17.14 -10.63
CA MET A 991 -44.98 -18.11 -11.73
C MET A 991 -44.20 -19.38 -11.33
N LEU A 992 -43.04 -19.22 -10.69
CA LEU A 992 -42.23 -20.31 -10.14
C LEU A 992 -42.98 -21.12 -9.08
N ARG A 993 -43.65 -20.46 -8.14
CA ARG A 993 -44.48 -21.14 -7.14
C ARG A 993 -45.62 -21.92 -7.79
N ALA A 994 -46.25 -21.38 -8.83
CA ALA A 994 -47.29 -22.08 -9.57
C ALA A 994 -46.72 -23.31 -10.30
N LEU A 995 -45.54 -23.20 -10.92
CA LEU A 995 -44.83 -24.31 -11.54
C LEU A 995 -44.53 -25.44 -10.53
N CYS A 996 -44.08 -25.10 -9.33
CA CYS A 996 -43.79 -26.08 -8.27
C CYS A 996 -45.03 -26.75 -7.67
N MET A 997 -46.18 -26.05 -7.62
CA MET A 997 -47.44 -26.63 -7.13
C MET A 997 -48.13 -27.54 -8.16
N GLY A 998 -47.86 -27.34 -9.45
CA GLY A 998 -48.47 -28.07 -10.57
C GLY A 998 -47.82 -29.42 -10.85
N GLY A 999 -47.83 -30.35 -9.88
CA GLY A 999 -47.30 -31.71 -10.08
C GLY A 999 -48.05 -32.48 -11.18
N ASP A 1000 -47.38 -32.81 -12.29
CA ASP A 1000 -47.73 -33.64 -13.48
C ASP A 1000 -49.15 -33.52 -14.10
N ARG A 1001 -50.06 -32.77 -13.48
CA ARG A 1001 -51.42 -32.51 -13.95
C ARG A 1001 -51.41 -31.24 -14.78
N ARG A 1002 -50.90 -31.36 -16.01
CA ARG A 1002 -51.03 -30.37 -17.10
C ARG A 1002 -52.48 -30.21 -17.60
N SER A 1003 -53.51 -30.53 -16.81
CA SER A 1003 -54.89 -30.22 -17.22
C SER A 1003 -55.18 -28.75 -16.90
N GLU A 1004 -55.13 -27.92 -17.94
CA GLU A 1004 -55.76 -26.60 -18.00
C GLU A 1004 -55.19 -25.53 -17.06
N SER A 1005 -53.91 -25.21 -17.29
CA SER A 1005 -53.24 -24.01 -16.79
C SER A 1005 -53.70 -22.74 -17.53
N ASP A 1006 -55.00 -22.41 -17.46
CA ASP A 1006 -55.59 -21.17 -17.99
C ASP A 1006 -55.06 -19.88 -17.30
N TRP A 1007 -54.21 -20.00 -16.28
CA TRP A 1007 -53.91 -18.95 -15.31
C TRP A 1007 -52.55 -18.26 -15.53
N LEU A 1008 -51.79 -18.69 -16.53
CA LEU A 1008 -50.47 -18.12 -16.89
C LEU A 1008 -50.37 -17.78 -18.38
N HIS A 1009 -51.48 -17.45 -19.04
CA HIS A 1009 -51.41 -16.84 -20.35
C HIS A 1009 -50.91 -15.39 -20.21
N LEU A 1010 -49.64 -15.18 -20.58
CA LEU A 1010 -49.13 -13.84 -20.83
C LEU A 1010 -50.01 -13.15 -21.87
N SER A 1011 -50.18 -11.83 -21.73
CA SER A 1011 -50.81 -11.02 -22.77
C SER A 1011 -50.12 -11.26 -24.11
N GLU A 1012 -50.87 -11.26 -25.21
CA GLU A 1012 -50.28 -11.29 -26.56
C GLU A 1012 -49.34 -10.09 -26.77
N GLU A 1013 -49.61 -8.97 -26.10
CA GLU A 1013 -48.82 -7.74 -26.10
C GLU A 1013 -47.59 -7.80 -25.17
N ALA A 1014 -47.36 -8.90 -24.43
CA ALA A 1014 -46.21 -9.01 -23.54
C ALA A 1014 -44.89 -8.86 -24.34
N PRO A 1015 -43.94 -8.03 -23.87
CA PRO A 1015 -42.65 -7.86 -24.52
C PRO A 1015 -41.96 -9.19 -24.83
N ALA A 1016 -41.31 -9.26 -26.01
CA ALA A 1016 -40.70 -10.50 -26.49
C ALA A 1016 -39.68 -11.09 -25.51
N HIS A 1017 -38.87 -10.24 -24.86
CA HIS A 1017 -37.87 -10.68 -23.89
C HIS A 1017 -38.48 -11.41 -22.68
N LEU A 1018 -39.67 -11.02 -22.21
CA LEU A 1018 -40.36 -11.70 -21.11
C LEU A 1018 -40.85 -13.09 -21.52
N LYS A 1019 -41.37 -13.23 -22.75
CA LYS A 1019 -41.78 -14.52 -23.31
C LYS A 1019 -40.57 -15.45 -23.45
N SER A 1020 -39.49 -14.95 -24.03
CA SER A 1020 -38.23 -15.69 -24.18
C SER A 1020 -37.64 -16.09 -22.84
N TRP A 1021 -37.71 -15.24 -21.80
CA TRP A 1021 -37.22 -15.57 -20.47
C TRP A 1021 -37.97 -16.78 -19.86
N ILE A 1022 -39.30 -16.82 -19.99
CA ILE A 1022 -40.10 -17.96 -19.52
C ILE A 1022 -39.72 -19.23 -20.28
N GLU A 1023 -39.67 -19.16 -21.61
CA GLU A 1023 -39.33 -20.30 -22.45
C GLU A 1023 -37.94 -20.84 -22.13
N LEU A 1024 -36.97 -19.97 -21.88
CA LEU A 1024 -35.60 -20.35 -21.59
C LEU A 1024 -35.43 -20.86 -20.15
N HIS A 1025 -36.02 -20.22 -19.15
CA HIS A 1025 -35.67 -20.47 -17.74
C HIS A 1025 -36.71 -21.25 -16.95
N LEU A 1026 -37.95 -21.33 -17.43
CA LEU A 1026 -39.03 -22.12 -16.81
C LEU A 1026 -39.33 -23.42 -17.58
N ASP A 1027 -38.43 -23.84 -18.48
CA ASP A 1027 -38.55 -25.12 -19.17
C ASP A 1027 -38.37 -26.29 -18.19
N VAL A 1028 -39.31 -27.23 -18.23
CA VAL A 1028 -39.28 -28.49 -17.49
C VAL A 1028 -38.00 -29.29 -17.79
N ALA A 1029 -37.43 -29.14 -18.99
CA ALA A 1029 -36.18 -29.79 -19.36
C ALA A 1029 -34.96 -29.30 -18.55
N ARG A 1030 -35.02 -28.11 -17.94
CA ARG A 1030 -33.94 -27.56 -17.11
C ARG A 1030 -34.03 -27.97 -15.64
N ILE A 1031 -35.07 -28.68 -15.24
CA ILE A 1031 -35.22 -29.15 -13.86
C ILE A 1031 -34.17 -30.23 -13.59
N TYR A 1032 -33.17 -29.89 -12.78
CA TYR A 1032 -32.12 -30.80 -12.38
C TYR A 1032 -32.70 -31.95 -11.54
N GLN A 1033 -32.52 -33.19 -11.98
CA GLN A 1033 -32.72 -34.35 -11.14
C GLN A 1033 -31.39 -34.66 -10.44
N PRO A 1034 -31.26 -34.40 -9.12
CA PRO A 1034 -30.07 -34.82 -8.41
C PRO A 1034 -29.89 -36.33 -8.60
N PRO A 1035 -28.66 -36.80 -8.88
CA PRO A 1035 -28.40 -38.23 -8.98
C PRO A 1035 -28.89 -38.90 -7.68
N PRO A 1036 -29.56 -40.07 -7.75
CA PRO A 1036 -30.04 -40.76 -6.56
C PRO A 1036 -28.87 -40.92 -5.59
N ALA A 1037 -29.08 -40.54 -4.32
CA ALA A 1037 -28.04 -40.59 -3.31
C ALA A 1037 -27.36 -41.97 -3.38
N PRO A 1038 -26.02 -42.03 -3.52
CA PRO A 1038 -25.34 -43.30 -3.67
C PRO A 1038 -25.67 -44.18 -2.47
N THR A 1039 -26.29 -45.34 -2.71
CA THR A 1039 -26.55 -46.35 -1.68
C THR A 1039 -25.25 -46.66 -0.96
N ALA A 1040 -25.19 -46.35 0.34
CA ALA A 1040 -24.03 -46.61 1.17
C ALA A 1040 -23.58 -48.08 0.98
N PRO A 1041 -22.31 -48.35 0.62
CA PRO A 1041 -21.85 -49.72 0.43
C PRO A 1041 -21.92 -50.49 1.75
N LYS A 1042 -22.52 -51.69 1.71
CA LYS A 1042 -22.44 -52.66 2.81
C LYS A 1042 -20.97 -53.12 2.92
N LEU A 1043 -20.29 -52.72 3.99
CA LEU A 1043 -18.94 -53.21 4.30
C LEU A 1043 -18.97 -54.74 4.53
N GLY A 1044 -18.54 -55.49 3.53
CA GLY A 1044 -18.18 -56.90 3.66
C GLY A 1044 -16.69 -57.04 3.92
N GLN A 1045 -16.37 -57.60 5.09
CA GLN A 1045 -15.14 -58.33 5.46
C GLN A 1045 -13.89 -58.12 4.57
N LEU A 1046 -12.97 -57.27 5.03
CA LEU A 1046 -11.56 -57.33 4.64
C LEU A 1046 -10.74 -57.79 5.86
N ASN A 1047 -10.17 -58.99 5.75
CA ASN A 1047 -9.23 -59.56 6.71
C ASN A 1047 -7.86 -58.91 6.52
N TYR A 1048 -7.47 -58.02 7.43
CA TYR A 1048 -6.08 -57.63 7.64
C TYR A 1048 -5.60 -58.20 8.97
N ALA A 1049 -5.24 -59.47 8.96
CA ALA A 1049 -4.42 -60.07 10.00
C ALA A 1049 -3.28 -60.80 9.31
N GLN A 1050 -2.04 -60.41 9.68
CA GLN A 1050 -0.74 -61.09 9.51
C GLN A 1050 0.32 -60.22 8.81
N ASP A 1051 0.95 -59.32 9.58
CA ASP A 1051 2.42 -59.19 9.57
C ASP A 1051 2.91 -58.47 10.86
N PRO A 1052 3.49 -59.17 11.86
CA PRO A 1052 3.92 -58.56 13.13
C PRO A 1052 5.27 -57.84 13.11
N ASP A 1053 6.03 -57.84 12.01
CA ASP A 1053 7.46 -57.43 12.04
C ASP A 1053 7.80 -56.07 11.39
N MET A 1054 6.81 -55.22 11.08
CA MET A 1054 7.10 -53.84 10.63
C MET A 1054 7.36 -52.90 11.81
N VAL A 1055 8.63 -52.78 12.21
CA VAL A 1055 9.12 -51.77 13.15
C VAL A 1055 9.17 -50.40 12.45
N TRP A 1056 8.18 -49.54 12.71
CA TRP A 1056 8.06 -48.18 12.17
C TRP A 1056 9.02 -47.21 12.86
N ARG A 1057 9.88 -46.52 12.09
CA ARG A 1057 10.72 -45.42 12.59
C ARG A 1057 9.93 -44.12 12.58
N HIS A 1058 9.82 -43.48 13.74
CA HIS A 1058 9.03 -42.26 13.94
C HIS A 1058 9.71 -41.00 13.39
N ASP A 1059 8.93 -40.15 12.73
CA ASP A 1059 9.34 -38.80 12.29
C ASP A 1059 9.45 -37.83 13.50
N PRO A 1060 10.60 -37.16 13.71
CA PRO A 1060 10.83 -36.26 14.84
C PRO A 1060 9.90 -35.05 14.91
N LEU A 1061 9.44 -34.55 13.76
CA LEU A 1061 8.56 -33.38 13.66
C LEU A 1061 7.18 -33.68 14.24
N THR A 1062 6.65 -34.85 13.90
CA THR A 1062 5.38 -35.35 14.43
C THR A 1062 5.42 -35.56 15.95
N GLN A 1063 6.53 -36.08 16.49
CA GLN A 1063 6.69 -36.20 17.95
C GLN A 1063 6.77 -34.84 18.66
N THR A 1064 7.50 -33.89 18.06
CA THR A 1064 7.66 -32.55 18.62
C THR A 1064 6.32 -31.82 18.72
N LEU A 1065 5.49 -31.91 17.67
CA LEU A 1065 4.15 -31.32 17.65
C LEU A 1065 3.23 -31.91 18.74
N ILE A 1066 3.25 -33.25 18.91
CA ILE A 1066 2.46 -33.95 19.94
C ILE A 1066 2.90 -33.55 21.35
N VAL A 1067 4.20 -33.37 21.59
CA VAL A 1067 4.72 -32.93 22.89
C VAL A 1067 4.29 -31.48 23.19
N HIS A 1068 4.38 -30.58 22.21
CA HIS A 1068 3.98 -29.18 22.38
C HIS A 1068 2.48 -29.02 22.62
N LEU A 1069 1.62 -29.71 21.86
CA LEU A 1069 0.17 -29.69 22.07
C LEU A 1069 -0.22 -30.24 23.46
N ASN A 1070 0.41 -31.32 23.91
CA ASN A 1070 0.17 -31.87 25.24
C ASN A 1070 0.64 -30.96 26.38
N ALA A 1071 1.78 -30.28 26.22
CA ALA A 1071 2.28 -29.31 27.20
C ALA A 1071 1.36 -28.08 27.30
N TRP A 1072 0.82 -27.63 26.17
CA TRP A 1072 -0.07 -26.48 26.10
C TRP A 1072 -1.44 -26.76 26.71
N ILE A 1073 -2.01 -27.95 26.48
CA ILE A 1073 -3.27 -28.40 27.12
C ILE A 1073 -3.14 -28.47 28.65
N ARG A 1074 -1.99 -28.94 29.16
CA ARG A 1074 -1.72 -28.94 30.62
C ARG A 1074 -1.62 -27.53 31.20
N HIS A 1075 -1.21 -26.55 30.40
CA HIS A 1075 -1.08 -25.16 30.83
C HIS A 1075 -2.43 -24.43 30.89
N LEU A 1076 -3.36 -24.76 29.97
CA LEU A 1076 -4.68 -24.13 29.88
C LEU A 1076 -5.68 -24.62 30.95
N TRP A 1077 -5.45 -25.76 31.60
CA TRP A 1077 -6.31 -26.29 32.68
C TRP A 1077 -5.51 -26.71 33.93
N PRO A 1078 -5.03 -25.75 34.76
CA PRO A 1078 -4.16 -26.06 35.89
C PRO A 1078 -4.86 -26.71 37.10
N SER A 1079 -6.20 -26.69 37.17
CA SER A 1079 -6.97 -26.89 38.41
C SER A 1079 -7.71 -28.23 38.54
N HIS A 1080 -7.45 -29.23 37.70
CA HIS A 1080 -8.12 -30.54 37.80
C HIS A 1080 -7.17 -31.63 38.32
N ASN A 1081 -7.37 -32.02 39.58
CA ASN A 1081 -6.62 -33.03 40.34
C ASN A 1081 -6.56 -34.40 39.63
N GLU A 1082 -5.35 -34.97 39.53
CA GLU A 1082 -5.02 -36.25 38.87
C GLU A 1082 -5.69 -37.51 39.47
N GLN A 1083 -6.41 -37.41 40.60
CA GLN A 1083 -6.90 -38.59 41.32
C GLN A 1083 -8.26 -39.15 40.85
N ASN A 1084 -9.06 -38.41 40.08
CA ASN A 1084 -10.38 -38.92 39.61
C ASN A 1084 -10.38 -39.53 38.20
N TYR A 1085 -9.25 -39.49 37.47
CA TYR A 1085 -9.21 -39.93 36.07
C TYR A 1085 -9.00 -41.45 35.88
N LEU A 1086 -8.64 -42.20 36.92
CA LEU A 1086 -8.36 -43.63 36.79
C LEU A 1086 -9.61 -44.54 36.74
N SER A 1087 -10.83 -44.00 36.75
CA SER A 1087 -12.03 -44.86 36.87
C SER A 1087 -13.09 -44.80 35.77
N ARG A 1088 -13.07 -43.90 34.76
CA ARG A 1088 -13.91 -43.98 33.53
C ARG A 1088 -13.65 -42.80 32.57
N SER A 1089 -12.59 -42.86 31.78
CA SER A 1089 -12.46 -42.31 30.41
C SER A 1089 -10.98 -42.14 30.07
N THR A 1090 -10.51 -42.78 29.01
CA THR A 1090 -9.17 -42.57 28.44
C THR A 1090 -9.00 -41.10 27.99
N PRO A 1091 -7.84 -40.46 28.22
CA PRO A 1091 -7.54 -39.14 27.67
C PRO A 1091 -7.57 -39.19 26.13
N PRO A 1092 -7.86 -38.07 25.43
CA PRO A 1092 -7.90 -38.04 23.98
C PRO A 1092 -6.56 -38.52 23.42
N THR A 1093 -6.58 -39.66 22.74
CA THR A 1093 -5.36 -40.24 22.17
C THR A 1093 -5.19 -39.68 20.76
N PHE A 1094 -4.14 -38.92 20.53
CA PHE A 1094 -3.80 -38.42 19.19
C PHE A 1094 -3.09 -39.52 18.41
N VAL A 1095 -3.61 -39.86 17.21
CA VAL A 1095 -3.01 -40.87 16.34
C VAL A 1095 -2.50 -40.20 15.08
N ALA A 1096 -1.20 -40.32 14.83
CA ALA A 1096 -0.55 -39.89 13.59
C ALA A 1096 -0.39 -41.10 12.66
N LEU A 1097 -0.88 -40.99 11.43
CA LEU A 1097 -0.75 -42.05 10.41
C LEU A 1097 0.29 -41.63 9.36
N PRO A 1098 1.25 -42.50 8.98
CA PRO A 1098 2.24 -42.18 7.95
C PRO A 1098 1.62 -42.13 6.54
N PRO A 1099 2.25 -41.40 5.58
CA PRO A 1099 1.80 -41.36 4.19
C PRO A 1099 1.90 -42.75 3.54
N ASN A 1100 0.85 -43.14 2.81
CA ASN A 1100 0.91 -44.30 1.92
C ASN A 1100 1.77 -43.95 0.70
N TYR A 1101 3.04 -44.36 0.72
CA TYR A 1101 3.90 -44.31 -0.46
C TYR A 1101 3.42 -45.35 -1.47
N GLY A 1102 2.75 -44.92 -2.55
CA GLY A 1102 2.51 -45.79 -3.70
C GLY A 1102 1.37 -45.49 -4.67
N GLN A 1103 0.54 -44.45 -4.48
CA GLN A 1103 -0.50 -44.11 -5.46
C GLN A 1103 -0.47 -42.64 -5.90
N PRO A 1104 -0.68 -42.35 -7.20
CA PRO A 1104 -0.66 -41.00 -7.74
C PRO A 1104 -1.84 -40.16 -7.23
N ALA A 1105 -1.63 -38.84 -7.14
CA ALA A 1105 -2.49 -37.86 -6.47
C ALA A 1105 -3.94 -37.71 -7.01
N ASN A 1106 -4.34 -38.44 -8.06
CA ASN A 1106 -5.64 -38.26 -8.73
C ASN A 1106 -6.64 -39.41 -8.55
N SER A 1107 -6.35 -40.45 -7.75
CA SER A 1107 -7.36 -41.45 -7.37
C SER A 1107 -7.93 -41.15 -5.99
N VAL A 1108 -9.03 -40.38 -5.97
CA VAL A 1108 -9.83 -40.14 -4.75
C VAL A 1108 -10.62 -41.42 -4.42
N ALA A 1109 -10.06 -42.26 -3.55
CA ALA A 1109 -10.84 -43.17 -2.72
C ALA A 1109 -10.90 -42.56 -1.30
N ARG A 1110 -12.11 -42.30 -0.81
CA ARG A 1110 -12.35 -41.99 0.61
C ARG A 1110 -11.85 -43.18 1.42
N LEU A 1111 -10.71 -43.07 2.09
CA LEU A 1111 -10.33 -44.01 3.14
C LEU A 1111 -11.38 -43.91 4.25
N PRO A 1112 -12.12 -44.98 4.57
CA PRO A 1112 -12.98 -44.98 5.74
C PRO A 1112 -12.11 -45.05 6.99
N LEU A 1113 -12.30 -44.11 7.91
CA LEU A 1113 -11.71 -44.03 9.27
C LEU A 1113 -12.08 -45.22 10.19
N ALA A 1114 -12.48 -46.38 9.64
CA ALA A 1114 -13.11 -47.45 10.39
C ALA A 1114 -12.12 -48.41 11.11
N ASP A 1115 -10.83 -48.43 10.72
CA ASP A 1115 -9.85 -49.40 11.24
C ASP A 1115 -8.95 -48.88 12.37
N VAL A 1116 -9.09 -47.63 12.80
CA VAL A 1116 -8.53 -47.15 14.08
C VAL A 1116 -9.68 -47.12 15.06
N ASP A 1117 -9.57 -47.86 16.18
CA ASP A 1117 -10.61 -48.04 17.20
C ASP A 1117 -11.32 -46.71 17.51
N SER A 1118 -12.46 -46.49 16.85
CA SER A 1118 -13.02 -45.16 16.54
C SER A 1118 -13.69 -44.48 17.74
N ARG A 1119 -13.49 -45.04 18.93
CA ARG A 1119 -13.93 -44.49 20.21
C ARG A 1119 -12.82 -43.81 21.02
N ALA A 1120 -11.55 -43.94 20.64
CA ALA A 1120 -10.42 -43.47 21.46
C ALA A 1120 -9.72 -42.18 20.99
N ALA A 1121 -9.90 -41.77 19.72
CA ALA A 1121 -9.22 -40.61 19.16
C ALA A 1121 -10.22 -39.49 18.78
N GLY A 1122 -10.04 -38.29 19.35
CA GLY A 1122 -10.83 -37.10 19.05
C GLY A 1122 -10.35 -36.29 17.83
N LEU A 1123 -9.08 -36.44 17.47
CA LEU A 1123 -8.40 -35.74 16.37
C LEU A 1123 -7.39 -36.68 15.71
N CYS A 1124 -7.41 -36.78 14.38
CA CYS A 1124 -6.46 -37.58 13.60
C CYS A 1124 -5.67 -36.68 12.63
N ILE A 1125 -4.35 -36.87 12.57
CA ILE A 1125 -3.46 -36.16 11.64
C ILE A 1125 -2.80 -37.21 10.74
N VAL A 1126 -2.98 -37.09 9.43
CA VAL A 1126 -2.39 -38.00 8.43
C VAL A 1126 -1.29 -37.29 7.67
N GLY A 1127 -0.10 -37.90 7.55
CA GLY A 1127 1.07 -37.29 6.92
C GLY A 1127 0.98 -37.16 5.39
N SER A 1128 1.44 -36.01 4.89
CA SER A 1128 1.73 -35.56 3.51
C SER A 1128 0.80 -35.95 2.34
N PRO A 1129 -0.01 -35.01 1.79
CA PRO A 1129 -0.28 -33.68 2.35
C PRO A 1129 -0.99 -33.83 3.71
N MET A 1130 -0.60 -33.00 4.67
CA MET A 1130 -1.06 -33.14 6.06
C MET A 1130 -2.56 -32.87 6.14
N ARG A 1131 -3.36 -33.88 6.50
CA ARG A 1131 -4.83 -33.75 6.65
C ARG A 1131 -5.22 -33.92 8.10
N VAL A 1132 -6.09 -33.03 8.58
CA VAL A 1132 -6.66 -33.07 9.94
C VAL A 1132 -8.12 -33.52 9.86
N GLY A 1133 -8.44 -34.67 10.49
CA GLY A 1133 -9.80 -35.19 10.60
C GLY A 1133 -10.29 -35.12 12.05
N LEU A 1134 -11.51 -34.59 12.25
CA LEU A 1134 -12.19 -34.57 13.54
C LEU A 1134 -13.19 -35.72 13.63
N ASN A 1135 -13.17 -36.46 14.74
CA ASN A 1135 -14.18 -37.48 15.01
C ASN A 1135 -15.35 -36.89 15.80
N PHE A 1136 -16.42 -36.51 15.09
CA PHE A 1136 -17.61 -35.91 15.70
C PHE A 1136 -18.42 -36.87 16.59
N GLU A 1137 -18.09 -38.17 16.62
CA GLU A 1137 -18.68 -39.16 17.54
C GLU A 1137 -17.86 -39.36 18.82
N HIS A 1138 -16.68 -38.72 18.95
CA HIS A 1138 -15.87 -38.83 20.14
C HIS A 1138 -16.59 -38.21 21.36
N PRO A 1139 -16.61 -38.87 22.54
CA PRO A 1139 -17.37 -38.42 23.71
C PRO A 1139 -17.05 -36.97 24.14
N PHE A 1140 -15.81 -36.51 23.97
CA PHE A 1140 -15.40 -35.12 24.22
C PHE A 1140 -16.05 -34.12 23.25
N ILE A 1141 -16.09 -34.42 21.94
CA ILE A 1141 -16.73 -33.56 20.94
C ILE A 1141 -18.27 -33.64 21.05
N GLN A 1142 -18.79 -34.82 21.39
CA GLN A 1142 -20.21 -35.04 21.70
C GLN A 1142 -20.63 -34.35 23.01
N SER A 1143 -19.78 -34.29 24.04
CA SER A 1143 -20.09 -33.63 25.32
C SER A 1143 -20.13 -32.11 25.22
N VAL A 1144 -19.53 -31.54 24.17
CA VAL A 1144 -19.62 -30.11 23.83
C VAL A 1144 -20.89 -29.81 23.01
N LYS A 1145 -21.55 -30.85 22.46
CA LYS A 1145 -22.69 -30.71 21.54
C LYS A 1145 -24.07 -30.44 22.18
N PRO A 1146 -24.26 -30.39 23.52
CA PRO A 1146 -25.52 -29.89 24.08
C PRO A 1146 -25.32 -28.83 25.17
N SER A 1147 -24.43 -27.85 25.01
CA SER A 1147 -24.51 -26.58 25.76
C SER A 1147 -24.88 -25.44 24.80
N GLU A 1148 -25.95 -24.70 25.12
CA GLU A 1148 -26.46 -23.53 24.38
C GLU A 1148 -25.52 -22.31 24.43
N ARG A 1149 -24.25 -22.52 24.77
CA ARG A 1149 -23.13 -21.58 24.66
C ARG A 1149 -21.94 -22.39 24.16
N LEU A 1150 -21.42 -22.01 22.99
CA LEU A 1150 -20.05 -22.33 22.63
C LEU A 1150 -19.18 -21.46 23.52
N ASP A 1151 -18.69 -22.04 24.61
CA ASP A 1151 -17.71 -21.34 25.45
C ASP A 1151 -16.44 -21.12 24.59
N GLU A 1152 -15.91 -19.90 24.62
CA GLU A 1152 -14.67 -19.43 23.99
C GLU A 1152 -13.55 -20.48 23.86
N PRO A 1153 -13.24 -21.32 24.87
CA PRO A 1153 -12.06 -22.20 24.83
C PRO A 1153 -12.03 -23.21 23.69
N THR A 1154 -13.17 -23.70 23.19
CA THR A 1154 -13.17 -24.74 22.14
C THR A 1154 -12.93 -24.15 20.76
N ALA A 1155 -13.52 -22.98 20.47
CA ALA A 1155 -13.23 -22.22 19.26
C ALA A 1155 -11.78 -21.73 19.27
N TRP A 1156 -11.27 -21.28 20.42
CA TRP A 1156 -9.85 -20.94 20.60
C TRP A 1156 -8.92 -22.14 20.46
N LEU A 1157 -9.30 -23.34 20.92
CA LEU A 1157 -8.50 -24.55 20.73
C LEU A 1157 -8.39 -24.93 19.25
N MET A 1158 -9.50 -24.80 18.49
CA MET A 1158 -9.52 -25.06 17.05
C MET A 1158 -8.76 -24.00 16.26
N LEU A 1159 -8.90 -22.71 16.61
CA LEU A 1159 -8.15 -21.60 16.02
C LEU A 1159 -6.66 -21.67 16.34
N ALA A 1160 -6.27 -22.02 17.56
CA ALA A 1160 -4.88 -22.15 17.96
C ALA A 1160 -4.20 -23.38 17.34
N ALA A 1161 -4.91 -24.51 17.24
CA ALA A 1161 -4.40 -25.68 16.52
C ALA A 1161 -4.20 -25.39 15.03
N PHE A 1162 -5.13 -24.63 14.41
CA PHE A 1162 -5.01 -24.18 13.03
C PHE A 1162 -3.87 -23.17 12.84
N ALA A 1163 -3.79 -22.12 13.66
CA ALA A 1163 -2.76 -21.09 13.60
C ALA A 1163 -1.35 -21.64 13.84
N ALA A 1164 -1.19 -22.58 14.78
CA ALA A 1164 0.09 -23.23 15.03
C ALA A 1164 0.55 -24.07 13.82
N VAL A 1165 -0.38 -24.77 13.17
CA VAL A 1165 -0.09 -25.56 11.94
C VAL A 1165 0.25 -24.64 10.76
N SER A 1166 -0.49 -23.54 10.58
CA SER A 1166 -0.22 -22.57 9.50
C SER A 1166 1.09 -21.80 9.71
N SER A 1167 1.47 -21.48 10.95
CA SER A 1167 2.72 -20.76 11.25
C SER A 1167 4.01 -21.54 10.93
N GLN A 1168 3.92 -22.86 10.79
CA GLN A 1168 5.06 -23.75 10.54
C GLN A 1168 5.09 -24.34 9.13
N THR A 1169 4.08 -24.08 8.30
CA THR A 1169 4.00 -24.58 6.93
C THR A 1169 3.85 -23.42 5.95
N LEU A 1170 4.95 -23.07 5.27
CA LEU A 1170 5.06 -21.91 4.35
C LEU A 1170 4.22 -22.01 3.06
N SER A 1171 3.28 -22.95 2.95
CA SER A 1171 2.52 -23.17 1.73
C SER A 1171 1.21 -23.91 2.00
N PHE A 1172 0.14 -23.17 2.28
CA PHE A 1172 -1.21 -23.58 1.92
C PHE A 1172 -1.84 -22.47 1.07
N GLY A 1173 -2.26 -22.85 -0.12
CA GLY A 1173 -3.25 -22.12 -0.89
C GLY A 1173 -4.25 -23.15 -1.39
N ALA A 1174 -5.46 -23.19 -0.82
CA ALA A 1174 -6.56 -24.01 -1.34
C ALA A 1174 -7.93 -23.70 -0.66
N PRO A 1175 -9.07 -24.01 -1.33
CA PRO A 1175 -10.45 -23.67 -0.96
C PRO A 1175 -10.96 -24.21 0.39
N GLU A 1176 -10.27 -25.17 1.02
CA GLU A 1176 -10.69 -25.75 2.30
C GLU A 1176 -10.55 -24.77 3.47
N GLU A 1177 -9.63 -23.80 3.39
CA GLU A 1177 -9.52 -22.71 4.36
C GLU A 1177 -10.75 -21.81 4.32
N LEU A 1178 -11.23 -21.48 3.12
CA LEU A 1178 -12.44 -20.69 2.92
C LEU A 1178 -13.68 -21.46 3.38
N ILE A 1179 -13.77 -22.77 3.09
CA ILE A 1179 -14.89 -23.62 3.57
C ILE A 1179 -14.88 -23.73 5.11
N PHE A 1180 -13.71 -23.80 5.74
CA PHE A 1180 -13.60 -23.80 7.20
C PHE A 1180 -14.00 -22.44 7.80
N GLN A 1181 -13.50 -21.34 7.24
CA GLN A 1181 -13.82 -19.98 7.67
C GLN A 1181 -15.30 -19.63 7.42
N GLU A 1182 -15.88 -20.01 6.28
CA GLU A 1182 -17.30 -19.81 5.97
C GLU A 1182 -18.21 -20.65 6.86
N ASN A 1183 -17.85 -21.91 7.17
CA ASN A 1183 -18.63 -22.74 8.09
C ASN A 1183 -18.55 -22.24 9.54
N LEU A 1184 -17.38 -21.73 9.95
CA LEU A 1184 -17.18 -21.09 11.26
C LEU A 1184 -17.97 -19.77 11.33
N ALA A 1185 -17.88 -18.93 10.31
CA ALA A 1185 -18.62 -17.67 10.21
C ALA A 1185 -20.14 -17.92 10.18
N ARG A 1186 -20.66 -18.84 9.37
CA ARG A 1186 -22.09 -19.21 9.36
C ARG A 1186 -22.58 -19.74 10.71
N SER A 1187 -21.71 -20.42 11.46
CA SER A 1187 -22.04 -20.88 12.82
C SER A 1187 -22.03 -19.75 13.85
N LEU A 1188 -21.28 -18.68 13.60
CA LEU A 1188 -21.20 -17.48 14.46
C LEU A 1188 -22.21 -16.39 14.10
N THR A 1189 -22.68 -16.32 12.84
CA THR A 1189 -23.52 -15.20 12.32
C THR A 1189 -24.94 -15.59 11.91
N SER A 1190 -25.39 -16.83 12.13
CA SER A 1190 -26.79 -17.20 11.89
C SER A 1190 -27.71 -16.41 12.82
N PRO A 1191 -28.67 -15.60 12.31
CA PRO A 1191 -29.61 -14.90 13.16
C PRO A 1191 -30.61 -15.88 13.79
N ARG A 1192 -30.56 -15.99 15.11
CA ARG A 1192 -31.69 -16.29 15.98
C ARG A 1192 -31.58 -15.48 17.26
#